data_AF-A0AAU0RK26-F1
#
_entry.id   AF-A0AAU0RK26-F1
#
_cell.length_a   1.000
_cell.length_b   1.000
_cell.length_c   1.000
_cell.angle_alpha   90.00
_cell.angle_beta   90.00
_cell.angle_gamma   90.00
#
_symmetry.space_group_name_H-M   'P 1'
#
loop_
_entity.id
_entity.type
_entity.pdbx_description
1 polymer ?
#
loop_
_entity_poly.entity_id
_entity_poly.type
_entity_poly.pdbx_seq_one_letter_code
_entity_poly.pdbx_strand_id
1 'polypeptide(L)'
;MANFGKQMLNILGEIKGTGSFVSSGVQPFLFPGLQIRGMDEIGFPINATQIKALINLAHQAPFGKGSKTVLDKAVRSAWEIDAGQIKFVNKEWGGFVEGIVRQIKPAMGLDGLSVSANLYKLLIYQKGDFFLPHKDSEKELGMFGSLIIGLPSSHKGGELVVNFDGCSETIDFSDPVNRYQIPFAAFYADCEHEIRPITSGYRVCLVYNLVQTKGDEKIQPEKLNDQVKKLAALLKASEEDLDIPKIVLLGHQYTPSNFTMNALKLNDRHKAEALIRAAELAGFYIKPGLVTSYQVGELMEDDTKQSSAGRNYRKRNRYYEEYDHENLTENGIIGEVYDEHVGIEHWMKGGIPPLRNIQFDEMDLISAITLNAGEPIQKAAEGYTGNAGMEMQYWYHYGAIFLWPRKYHYDMVIDLDTDNKLEWIDYYNQHWGTLTKVDIALTRKLVEGGMPVNHLKEKVDYSPLADWLINLNDEKYLLKKGSKFLTDHFVRIAVDKWIKLVKHYPIDKFEDIFLTVGNKKDVPVVRHLLLIFNDLLADNNPSAKTFVGQQASCIPGYLENLKLTAESEKKAVREILRSLLQIDEKKVIKEKNWHRKITAALTKKLTREYVNDILIAEILCSGNKSNLAEQLLSVCISDLQRRVLDKPKPPISWSRPVPKKSGIYGYVWDILADFLKSATLQIFDYQAILEKRNEMEYAIRDVVIDIKMETIRKGSPHILRLTKTQYAYERELAKWKEDVEILGKMK
;
A
#
# COMPACT_ATOMS: atom_id res chain seq x y z
N MET A 1 -34.10 -16.51 -2.94
CA MET A 1 -33.44 -15.21 -3.22
C MET A 1 -34.38 -14.13 -3.76
N ALA A 2 -35.03 -14.30 -4.94
CA ALA A 2 -35.76 -13.22 -5.64
C ALA A 2 -36.82 -12.47 -4.80
N ASN A 3 -37.48 -13.13 -3.85
CA ASN A 3 -38.47 -12.48 -2.98
C ASN A 3 -37.82 -11.66 -1.84
N PHE A 4 -36.74 -12.17 -1.23
CA PHE A 4 -36.04 -11.49 -0.14
C PHE A 4 -35.36 -10.20 -0.63
N GLY A 5 -34.54 -10.31 -1.69
CA GLY A 5 -33.84 -9.16 -2.26
C GLY A 5 -34.82 -8.07 -2.69
N LYS A 6 -35.92 -8.44 -3.34
CA LYS A 6 -36.97 -7.49 -3.76
C LYS A 6 -37.66 -6.81 -2.58
N GLN A 7 -37.98 -7.55 -1.50
CA GLN A 7 -38.56 -6.97 -0.30
C GLN A 7 -37.59 -6.01 0.41
N MET A 8 -36.31 -6.41 0.50
CA MET A 8 -35.24 -5.57 1.05
C MET A 8 -35.14 -4.25 0.28
N LEU A 9 -35.04 -4.31 -1.05
CA LEU A 9 -34.96 -3.13 -1.91
C LEU A 9 -36.21 -2.26 -1.82
N ASN A 10 -37.41 -2.85 -1.70
CA ASN A 10 -38.64 -2.08 -1.50
C ASN A 10 -38.60 -1.25 -0.20
N ILE A 11 -38.16 -1.85 0.91
CA ILE A 11 -38.05 -1.14 2.20
C ILE A 11 -36.94 -0.07 2.13
N LEU A 12 -35.79 -0.39 1.52
CA LEU A 12 -34.70 0.57 1.35
C LEU A 12 -35.08 1.73 0.42
N GLY A 13 -35.98 1.51 -0.54
CA GLY A 13 -36.53 2.55 -1.41
C GLY A 13 -37.44 3.54 -0.68
N GLU A 14 -38.02 3.16 0.46
CA GLU A 14 -38.76 4.08 1.34
C GLU A 14 -37.82 5.05 2.09
N ILE A 15 -36.53 4.70 2.21
CA ILE A 15 -35.53 5.49 2.95
C ILE A 15 -34.95 6.56 2.03
N LYS A 16 -35.40 7.80 2.24
CA LYS A 16 -34.84 8.98 1.58
C LYS A 16 -34.06 9.82 2.58
N GLY A 17 -32.84 10.18 2.20
CA GLY A 17 -32.04 11.19 2.89
C GLY A 17 -32.61 12.59 2.67
N THR A 18 -32.02 13.56 3.35
CA THR A 18 -32.46 14.95 3.31
C THR A 18 -31.67 15.76 2.28
N GLY A 19 -31.76 15.48 0.98
CA GLY A 19 -30.97 16.24 0.01
C GLY A 19 -31.16 15.84 -1.46
N SER A 20 -30.64 16.69 -2.36
CA SER A 20 -30.58 16.48 -3.80
C SER A 20 -29.15 16.20 -4.26
N PHE A 21 -29.00 15.51 -5.38
CA PHE A 21 -27.70 15.24 -6.01
C PHE A 21 -27.04 16.52 -6.57
N VAL A 22 -27.82 17.58 -6.75
CA VAL A 22 -27.36 18.89 -7.20
C VAL A 22 -28.10 20.01 -6.46
N SER A 23 -27.38 21.11 -6.20
CA SER A 23 -27.91 22.35 -5.64
C SER A 23 -27.39 23.53 -6.46
N SER A 24 -28.26 24.48 -6.82
CA SER A 24 -27.86 25.68 -7.55
C SER A 24 -28.52 26.92 -6.99
N GLY A 25 -27.96 28.09 -7.31
CA GLY A 25 -28.48 29.36 -6.82
C GLY A 25 -27.76 30.55 -7.42
N VAL A 26 -28.13 31.74 -6.97
CA VAL A 26 -27.57 33.01 -7.42
C VAL A 26 -27.29 33.90 -6.21
N GLN A 27 -26.10 34.49 -6.18
CA GLN A 27 -25.70 35.47 -5.16
C GLN A 27 -25.54 36.87 -5.78
N PRO A 28 -25.73 37.94 -4.99
CA PRO A 28 -25.34 39.30 -5.40
C PRO A 28 -23.86 39.36 -5.79
N PHE A 29 -23.51 40.27 -6.69
CA PHE A 29 -22.12 40.45 -7.08
C PHE A 29 -21.27 40.98 -5.92
N LEU A 30 -20.26 40.19 -5.56
CA LEU A 30 -19.14 40.62 -4.76
C LEU A 30 -17.93 40.76 -5.68
N PHE A 31 -17.31 41.94 -5.68
CA PHE A 31 -16.10 42.15 -6.46
C PHE A 31 -14.94 41.33 -5.88
N PRO A 32 -14.39 40.33 -6.60
CA PRO A 32 -13.44 39.38 -6.03
C PRO A 32 -12.02 39.94 -5.84
N GLY A 33 -11.69 41.05 -6.51
CA GLY A 33 -10.29 41.50 -6.63
C GLY A 33 -9.42 40.40 -7.26
N LEU A 34 -9.93 39.79 -8.34
CA LEU A 34 -9.32 38.63 -8.97
C LEU A 34 -8.05 39.04 -9.71
N GLN A 35 -6.91 38.48 -9.32
CA GLN A 35 -5.62 38.64 -9.98
C GLN A 35 -5.13 37.28 -10.50
N ILE A 36 -4.60 37.30 -11.72
CA ILE A 36 -3.97 36.14 -12.36
C ILE A 36 -2.49 36.46 -12.53
N ARG A 37 -1.61 35.52 -12.19
CA ARG A 37 -0.16 35.72 -12.36
C ARG A 37 0.18 36.12 -13.80
N GLY A 38 0.77 37.30 -13.98
CA GLY A 38 1.11 37.84 -15.30
C GLY A 38 0.09 38.84 -15.87
N MET A 39 -1.00 39.11 -15.14
CA MET A 39 -1.96 40.18 -15.42
C MET A 39 -2.23 41.01 -14.16
N ASP A 40 -2.62 42.26 -14.38
CA ASP A 40 -3.21 43.10 -13.33
C ASP A 40 -4.62 42.60 -12.96
N GLU A 41 -5.28 43.29 -12.03
CA GLU A 41 -6.62 42.92 -11.55
C GLU A 41 -7.66 42.87 -12.68
N ILE A 42 -8.49 41.82 -12.65
CA ILE A 42 -9.56 41.58 -13.62
C ILE A 42 -10.77 42.46 -13.29
N GLY A 43 -11.14 43.34 -14.24
CA GLY A 43 -12.40 44.08 -14.20
C GLY A 43 -13.62 43.23 -14.56
N PHE A 44 -14.80 43.62 -14.04
CA PHE A 44 -16.09 42.95 -14.28
C PHE A 44 -17.10 43.92 -14.91
N PRO A 45 -17.92 43.47 -15.89
CA PRO A 45 -17.97 42.11 -16.40
C PRO A 45 -16.72 41.83 -17.26
N ILE A 46 -16.23 40.59 -17.24
CA ILE A 46 -15.00 40.23 -17.93
C ILE A 46 -15.26 40.38 -19.44
N ASN A 47 -14.63 41.37 -20.04
CA ASN A 47 -14.80 41.69 -21.46
C ASN A 47 -13.88 40.84 -22.35
N ALA A 48 -14.14 40.86 -23.65
CA ALA A 48 -13.41 40.06 -24.63
C ALA A 48 -11.89 40.35 -24.66
N THR A 49 -11.46 41.58 -24.37
CA THR A 49 -10.03 41.94 -24.33
C THR A 49 -9.33 41.24 -23.17
N GLN A 50 -9.92 41.31 -21.97
CA GLN A 50 -9.42 40.60 -20.80
C GLN A 50 -9.45 39.08 -21.00
N ILE A 51 -10.50 38.53 -21.61
CA ILE A 51 -10.59 37.09 -21.88
C ILE A 51 -9.50 36.61 -22.84
N LYS A 52 -9.21 37.35 -23.91
CA LYS A 52 -8.10 37.00 -24.81
C LYS A 52 -6.76 37.02 -24.09
N ALA A 53 -6.56 37.97 -23.18
CA ALA A 53 -5.36 38.01 -22.35
C ALA A 53 -5.30 36.81 -21.37
N LEU A 54 -6.42 36.42 -20.76
CA LEU A 54 -6.52 35.22 -19.94
C LEU A 54 -6.21 33.94 -20.73
N ILE A 55 -6.75 33.81 -21.95
CA ILE A 55 -6.49 32.67 -22.84
C ILE A 55 -4.99 32.55 -23.18
N ASN A 56 -4.28 33.67 -23.33
CA ASN A 56 -2.83 33.65 -23.59
C ASN A 56 -2.00 33.15 -22.39
N LEU A 57 -2.55 33.24 -21.17
CA LEU A 57 -1.93 32.71 -19.94
C LEU A 57 -2.44 31.33 -19.56
N ALA A 58 -3.59 30.92 -20.11
CA ALA A 58 -4.20 29.63 -19.90
C ALA A 58 -3.57 28.56 -20.80
N HIS A 59 -3.67 27.31 -20.37
CA HIS A 59 -3.48 26.16 -21.24
C HIS A 59 -4.83 25.56 -21.62
N GLN A 60 -4.84 24.71 -22.65
CA GLN A 60 -6.04 23.95 -22.99
C GLN A 60 -6.44 23.08 -21.79
N ALA A 61 -7.71 23.15 -21.39
CA ALA A 61 -8.20 22.39 -20.26
C ALA A 61 -8.16 20.90 -20.61
N PRO A 62 -7.33 20.11 -19.93
CA PRO A 62 -7.37 18.68 -20.08
C PRO A 62 -8.62 18.14 -19.39
N PHE A 63 -8.93 16.89 -19.68
CA PHE A 63 -9.90 16.13 -18.89
C PHE A 63 -9.20 14.94 -18.23
N GLY A 64 -9.72 14.52 -17.08
CA GLY A 64 -9.14 13.44 -16.30
C GLY A 64 -9.73 12.09 -16.73
N LYS A 65 -8.86 11.15 -17.09
CA LYS A 65 -9.21 9.77 -17.41
C LYS A 65 -8.31 8.85 -16.58
N GLY A 66 -8.75 8.51 -15.37
CA GLY A 66 -7.93 7.76 -14.40
C GLY A 66 -6.80 8.59 -13.79
N SER A 67 -5.57 8.08 -13.81
CA SER A 67 -4.37 8.72 -13.23
C SER A 67 -3.62 9.67 -14.17
N LYS A 68 -4.08 9.84 -15.43
CA LYS A 68 -3.46 10.70 -16.44
C LYS A 68 -4.34 11.86 -16.88
N THR A 69 -3.69 12.91 -17.38
CA THR A 69 -4.27 14.18 -17.80
C THR A 69 -4.14 14.31 -19.32
N VAL A 70 -5.26 14.32 -20.04
CA VAL A 70 -5.31 14.19 -21.52
C VAL A 70 -5.89 15.45 -22.16
N LEU A 71 -5.34 15.85 -23.32
CA LEU A 71 -5.81 16.98 -24.13
C LEU A 71 -6.56 16.50 -25.40
N ASP A 72 -7.87 16.27 -25.31
CA ASP A 72 -8.72 16.04 -26.48
C ASP A 72 -9.82 17.10 -26.62
N LYS A 73 -9.71 17.91 -27.69
CA LYS A 73 -10.67 18.98 -28.01
C LYS A 73 -12.02 18.47 -28.50
N ALA A 74 -12.12 17.19 -28.91
CA ALA A 74 -13.39 16.56 -29.26
C ALA A 74 -14.19 16.12 -28.03
N VAL A 75 -13.52 15.93 -26.88
CA VAL A 75 -14.15 15.59 -25.60
C VAL A 75 -14.44 16.85 -24.79
N ARG A 76 -13.46 17.76 -24.74
CA ARG A 76 -13.52 19.01 -24.00
C ARG A 76 -12.80 20.10 -24.78
N SER A 77 -13.54 21.13 -25.18
CA SER A 77 -12.95 22.35 -25.72
C SER A 77 -13.12 23.43 -24.66
N ALA A 78 -12.06 23.76 -23.93
CA ALA A 78 -12.03 24.85 -22.95
C ALA A 78 -10.58 25.24 -22.64
N TRP A 79 -10.39 26.38 -21.99
CA TRP A 79 -9.11 26.82 -21.42
C TRP A 79 -9.17 26.80 -19.90
N GLU A 80 -8.05 26.50 -19.24
CA GLU A 80 -7.97 26.52 -17.78
C GLU A 80 -6.75 27.26 -17.23
N ILE A 81 -6.90 27.77 -16.01
CA ILE A 81 -5.84 28.35 -15.22
C ILE A 81 -5.86 27.68 -13.85
N ASP A 82 -4.73 27.13 -13.43
CA ASP A 82 -4.60 26.44 -12.15
C ASP A 82 -4.78 27.38 -10.95
N ALA A 83 -5.35 26.87 -9.85
CA ALA A 83 -5.53 27.61 -8.60
C ALA A 83 -4.26 28.32 -8.11
N GLY A 84 -3.08 27.72 -8.29
CA GLY A 84 -1.80 28.30 -7.87
C GLY A 84 -1.42 29.62 -8.57
N GLN A 85 -2.08 29.95 -9.69
CA GLN A 85 -1.89 31.20 -10.42
C GLN A 85 -2.94 32.27 -10.07
N ILE A 86 -3.94 31.91 -9.26
CA ILE A 86 -5.11 32.73 -8.96
C ILE A 86 -4.97 33.33 -7.56
N LYS A 87 -5.23 34.63 -7.43
CA LYS A 87 -5.26 35.31 -6.15
C LYS A 87 -6.50 36.20 -6.04
N PHE A 88 -7.14 36.17 -4.88
CA PHE A 88 -8.22 37.08 -4.52
C PHE A 88 -7.67 38.17 -3.59
N VAL A 89 -7.71 39.42 -4.03
CA VAL A 89 -7.30 40.58 -3.22
C VAL A 89 -8.40 40.96 -2.24
N ASN A 90 -9.68 40.79 -2.61
CA ASN A 90 -10.77 41.01 -1.69
C ASN A 90 -10.81 39.88 -0.65
N LYS A 91 -10.49 40.22 0.61
CA LYS A 91 -10.49 39.28 1.74
C LYS A 91 -11.87 38.74 2.07
N GLU A 92 -12.94 39.39 1.63
CA GLU A 92 -14.33 38.92 1.83
C GLU A 92 -14.70 37.75 0.90
N TRP A 93 -13.91 37.49 -0.15
CA TRP A 93 -14.20 36.42 -1.10
C TRP A 93 -14.27 35.04 -0.43
N GLY A 94 -13.38 34.77 0.53
CA GLY A 94 -13.43 33.52 1.30
C GLY A 94 -14.76 33.35 2.03
N GLY A 95 -15.19 34.37 2.78
CA GLY A 95 -16.46 34.37 3.51
C GLY A 95 -17.69 34.30 2.58
N PHE A 96 -17.58 34.84 1.37
CA PHE A 96 -18.61 34.72 0.33
C PHE A 96 -18.77 33.27 -0.15
N VAL A 97 -17.67 32.59 -0.46
CA VAL A 97 -17.70 31.16 -0.84
C VAL A 97 -18.22 30.31 0.32
N GLU A 98 -17.81 30.59 1.56
CA GLU A 98 -18.36 29.94 2.75
C GLU A 98 -19.88 30.19 2.93
N GLY A 99 -20.37 31.36 2.52
CA GLY A 99 -21.81 31.65 2.44
C GLY A 99 -22.55 30.73 1.47
N ILE A 100 -21.99 30.52 0.28
CA ILE A 100 -22.52 29.55 -0.70
C ILE A 100 -22.49 28.14 -0.13
N VAL A 101 -21.37 27.73 0.48
CA VAL A 101 -21.25 26.41 1.12
C VAL A 101 -22.33 26.21 2.19
N ARG A 102 -22.60 27.22 3.01
CA ARG A 102 -23.69 27.17 4.00
C ARG A 102 -25.08 26.99 3.37
N GLN A 103 -25.31 27.52 2.17
CA GLN A 103 -26.58 27.36 1.45
C GLN A 103 -26.73 25.96 0.83
N ILE A 104 -25.67 25.42 0.23
CA ILE A 104 -25.74 24.11 -0.46
C ILE A 104 -25.79 22.93 0.51
N LYS A 105 -25.20 23.06 1.71
CA LYS A 105 -25.14 21.97 2.70
C LYS A 105 -26.50 21.34 3.01
N PRO A 106 -27.52 22.09 3.45
CA PRO A 106 -28.84 21.50 3.72
C PRO A 106 -29.51 20.99 2.42
N ALA A 107 -29.33 21.69 1.30
CA ALA A 107 -29.93 21.29 0.03
C ALA A 107 -29.37 19.96 -0.50
N MET A 108 -28.13 19.63 -0.17
CA MET A 108 -27.46 18.38 -0.54
C MET A 108 -27.43 17.36 0.61
N GLY A 109 -28.11 17.59 1.74
CA GLY A 109 -28.14 16.63 2.86
C GLY A 109 -26.81 16.43 3.57
N LEU A 110 -26.01 17.49 3.61
CA LEU A 110 -24.71 17.57 4.29
C LEU A 110 -24.83 18.29 5.64
N ASP A 111 -26.04 18.31 6.21
CA ASP A 111 -26.27 18.80 7.56
C ASP A 111 -25.40 18.05 8.57
N GLY A 112 -24.84 18.78 9.53
CA GLY A 112 -23.93 18.20 10.54
C GLY A 112 -22.52 17.86 10.08
N LEU A 113 -22.20 18.02 8.79
CA LEU A 113 -20.85 17.80 8.27
C LEU A 113 -20.07 19.11 8.19
N SER A 114 -18.78 19.09 8.48
CA SER A 114 -17.90 20.23 8.21
C SER A 114 -17.41 20.14 6.77
N VAL A 115 -17.79 21.12 5.94
CA VAL A 115 -17.50 21.16 4.50
C VAL A 115 -16.71 22.44 4.18
N SER A 116 -15.64 22.30 3.42
CA SER A 116 -14.88 23.41 2.83
C SER A 116 -14.93 23.35 1.30
N ALA A 117 -14.70 24.49 0.65
CA ALA A 117 -14.56 24.59 -0.79
C ALA A 117 -13.12 25.02 -1.13
N ASN A 118 -12.34 24.11 -1.72
CA ASN A 118 -10.95 24.36 -2.09
C ASN A 118 -10.88 24.76 -3.56
N LEU A 119 -10.31 25.93 -3.88
CA LEU A 119 -10.20 26.36 -5.28
C LEU A 119 -9.33 25.36 -6.05
N TYR A 120 -9.87 24.86 -7.16
CA TYR A 120 -9.15 23.94 -8.03
C TYR A 120 -8.63 24.66 -9.28
N LYS A 121 -9.51 25.35 -10.02
CA LYS A 121 -9.14 26.03 -11.26
C LYS A 121 -10.15 27.06 -11.73
N LEU A 122 -9.74 27.91 -12.66
CA LEU A 122 -10.62 28.76 -13.48
C LEU A 122 -10.77 28.15 -14.86
N LEU A 123 -11.99 28.15 -15.41
CA LEU A 123 -12.31 27.66 -16.73
C LEU A 123 -12.88 28.77 -17.62
N ILE A 124 -12.47 28.77 -18.88
CA ILE A 124 -12.95 29.69 -19.92
C ILE A 124 -13.45 28.85 -21.10
N TYR A 125 -14.73 29.03 -21.42
CA TYR A 125 -15.34 28.46 -22.62
C TYR A 125 -15.66 29.60 -23.59
N GLN A 126 -15.19 29.48 -24.84
CA GLN A 126 -15.50 30.40 -25.94
C GLN A 126 -16.63 29.85 -26.82
N LYS A 127 -17.13 30.66 -27.76
CA LYS A 127 -18.14 30.18 -28.73
C LYS A 127 -17.69 28.85 -29.39
N GLY A 128 -18.57 27.85 -29.35
CA GLY A 128 -18.36 26.52 -29.88
C GLY A 128 -17.78 25.52 -28.87
N ASP A 129 -17.25 26.00 -27.74
CA ASP A 129 -16.71 25.15 -26.68
C ASP A 129 -17.82 24.39 -25.94
N PHE A 130 -17.48 23.20 -25.44
CA PHE A 130 -18.37 22.28 -24.73
C PHE A 130 -17.57 21.32 -23.85
N PHE A 131 -18.26 20.53 -23.05
CA PHE A 131 -17.69 19.37 -22.36
C PHE A 131 -18.73 18.25 -22.37
N LEU A 132 -18.39 17.10 -22.97
CA LEU A 132 -19.27 15.93 -23.04
C LEU A 132 -19.60 15.34 -21.66
N PRO A 133 -20.64 14.48 -21.56
CA PRO A 133 -20.98 13.78 -20.33
C PRO A 133 -19.79 13.06 -19.69
N HIS A 134 -19.53 13.32 -18.42
CA HIS A 134 -18.46 12.70 -17.63
C HIS A 134 -18.74 12.77 -16.13
N LYS A 135 -17.99 12.02 -15.33
CA LYS A 135 -17.96 12.14 -13.85
C LYS A 135 -16.65 12.78 -13.40
N ASP A 136 -16.69 13.48 -12.27
CA ASP A 136 -15.48 14.03 -11.67
C ASP A 136 -14.71 12.93 -10.93
N SER A 137 -13.39 12.90 -11.08
CA SER A 137 -12.55 12.08 -10.19
C SER A 137 -12.25 12.84 -8.91
N GLU A 138 -12.35 12.15 -7.77
CA GLU A 138 -11.97 12.70 -6.47
C GLU A 138 -10.45 12.97 -6.44
N LYS A 139 -10.06 14.25 -6.30
CA LYS A 139 -8.67 14.72 -6.44
C LYS A 139 -7.90 14.88 -5.13
N GLU A 140 -8.61 14.91 -4.01
CA GLU A 140 -8.03 15.08 -2.67
C GLU A 140 -8.82 14.30 -1.61
N LEU A 141 -8.18 14.03 -0.48
CA LEU A 141 -8.80 13.29 0.62
C LEU A 141 -10.00 14.08 1.16
N GLY A 142 -11.15 13.40 1.26
CA GLY A 142 -12.41 13.99 1.70
C GLY A 142 -13.19 14.73 0.61
N MET A 143 -12.67 14.82 -0.63
CA MET A 143 -13.43 15.37 -1.75
C MET A 143 -14.63 14.46 -2.05
N PHE A 144 -15.82 15.05 -2.12
CA PHE A 144 -17.06 14.32 -2.42
C PHE A 144 -17.85 14.92 -3.60
N GLY A 145 -17.47 16.12 -4.05
CA GLY A 145 -18.18 16.84 -5.10
C GLY A 145 -17.47 18.10 -5.56
N SER A 146 -18.15 18.81 -6.46
CA SER A 146 -17.64 20.02 -7.11
C SER A 146 -18.61 21.17 -6.92
N LEU A 147 -18.08 22.38 -6.74
CA LEU A 147 -18.80 23.64 -6.74
C LEU A 147 -18.31 24.51 -7.89
N ILE A 148 -19.21 24.87 -8.79
CA ILE A 148 -18.97 25.74 -9.94
C ILE A 148 -19.56 27.12 -9.64
N ILE A 149 -18.75 28.17 -9.73
CA ILE A 149 -19.16 29.57 -9.55
C ILE A 149 -18.99 30.30 -10.88
N GLY A 150 -20.08 30.82 -11.45
CA GLY A 150 -20.07 31.63 -12.66
C GLY A 150 -19.63 33.07 -12.38
N LEU A 151 -18.63 33.55 -13.12
CA LEU A 151 -18.16 34.93 -13.04
C LEU A 151 -18.88 35.80 -14.08
N PRO A 152 -19.17 37.09 -13.80
CA PRO A 152 -19.85 37.99 -14.73
C PRO A 152 -19.08 38.11 -16.05
N SER A 153 -19.54 37.39 -17.06
CA SER A 153 -18.94 37.27 -18.38
C SER A 153 -20.07 37.00 -19.38
N SER A 154 -20.27 37.89 -20.35
CA SER A 154 -21.46 37.80 -21.19
C SER A 154 -21.36 36.63 -22.16
N HIS A 155 -22.36 35.73 -22.12
CA HIS A 155 -22.47 34.56 -22.99
C HIS A 155 -23.92 34.10 -23.17
N LYS A 156 -24.13 33.15 -24.10
CA LYS A 156 -25.36 32.36 -24.30
C LYS A 156 -25.02 30.89 -24.57
N GLY A 157 -25.94 29.98 -24.23
CA GLY A 157 -25.65 28.53 -24.17
C GLY A 157 -24.71 28.21 -23.01
N GLY A 158 -24.16 27.00 -22.97
CA GLY A 158 -23.27 26.61 -21.87
C GLY A 158 -23.97 26.13 -20.62
N GLU A 159 -25.19 25.64 -20.77
CA GLU A 159 -25.95 25.05 -19.68
C GLU A 159 -25.19 23.85 -19.11
N LEU A 160 -25.12 23.80 -17.78
CA LEU A 160 -24.62 22.65 -17.04
C LEU A 160 -25.77 21.67 -16.85
N VAL A 161 -25.64 20.46 -17.38
CA VAL A 161 -26.61 19.38 -17.19
C VAL A 161 -26.00 18.36 -16.23
N VAL A 162 -26.70 18.01 -15.16
CA VAL A 162 -26.26 17.03 -14.16
C VAL A 162 -27.27 15.89 -14.10
N ASN A 163 -26.79 14.66 -14.22
CA ASN A 163 -27.57 13.43 -14.23
C ASN A 163 -27.15 12.52 -13.07
N PHE A 164 -28.14 11.98 -12.36
CA PHE A 164 -27.92 10.97 -11.32
C PHE A 164 -29.18 10.10 -11.15
N ASP A 165 -29.01 8.78 -11.10
CA ASP A 165 -30.10 7.82 -10.85
C ASP A 165 -31.33 7.99 -11.76
N GLY A 166 -31.09 8.24 -13.05
CA GLY A 166 -32.15 8.48 -14.06
C GLY A 166 -32.84 9.85 -13.97
N CYS A 167 -32.48 10.70 -13.02
CA CYS A 167 -32.91 12.09 -12.92
C CYS A 167 -31.92 13.03 -13.61
N SER A 168 -32.40 14.13 -14.19
CA SER A 168 -31.60 15.14 -14.90
C SER A 168 -32.02 16.55 -14.50
N GLU A 169 -31.04 17.41 -14.21
CA GLU A 169 -31.22 18.82 -13.85
C GLU A 169 -30.37 19.70 -14.77
N THR A 170 -30.95 20.79 -15.30
CA THR A 170 -30.27 21.72 -16.21
C THR A 170 -30.16 23.11 -15.59
N ILE A 171 -28.94 23.63 -15.53
CA ILE A 171 -28.61 24.88 -14.83
C ILE A 171 -28.02 25.87 -15.84
N ASP A 172 -28.70 27.01 -16.02
CA ASP A 172 -28.28 28.08 -16.92
C ASP A 172 -27.67 29.24 -16.12
N PHE A 173 -26.39 29.54 -16.40
CA PHE A 173 -25.67 30.67 -15.79
C PHE A 173 -25.78 31.95 -16.60
N SER A 174 -26.22 31.89 -17.86
CA SER A 174 -26.12 32.99 -18.82
C SER A 174 -26.95 34.21 -18.41
N ASP A 175 -28.20 34.04 -17.98
CA ASP A 175 -29.04 35.15 -17.53
C ASP A 175 -28.51 35.85 -16.25
N PRO A 176 -28.19 35.13 -15.15
CA PRO A 176 -27.62 35.75 -13.96
C PRO A 176 -26.31 36.51 -14.19
N VAL A 177 -25.34 35.95 -14.95
CA VAL A 177 -24.06 36.65 -15.18
C VAL A 177 -24.23 37.93 -16.00
N ASN A 178 -25.19 37.95 -16.93
CA ASN A 178 -25.52 39.14 -17.72
C ASN A 178 -26.19 40.24 -16.89
N ARG A 179 -26.78 39.89 -15.72
CA ARG A 179 -27.31 40.83 -14.73
C ARG A 179 -26.31 41.21 -13.64
N TYR A 180 -25.01 40.92 -13.83
CA TYR A 180 -23.98 41.17 -12.81
C TYR A 180 -24.30 40.45 -11.50
N GLN A 181 -24.68 39.17 -11.58
CA GLN A 181 -24.88 38.30 -10.42
C GLN A 181 -23.89 37.13 -10.50
N ILE A 182 -23.74 36.41 -9.38
CA ILE A 182 -22.86 35.23 -9.27
C ILE A 182 -23.72 33.97 -9.18
N PRO A 183 -24.03 33.28 -10.29
CA PRO A 183 -24.66 31.98 -10.21
C PRO A 183 -23.68 30.92 -9.73
N PHE A 184 -24.18 29.89 -9.07
CA PHE A 184 -23.39 28.75 -8.64
C PHE A 184 -24.17 27.44 -8.77
N ALA A 185 -23.45 26.32 -8.84
CA ALA A 185 -23.97 24.97 -8.86
C ALA A 185 -23.02 24.03 -8.13
N ALA A 186 -23.54 23.18 -7.25
CA ALA A 186 -22.81 22.15 -6.51
C ALA A 186 -23.42 20.78 -6.77
N PHE A 187 -22.60 19.76 -7.01
CA PHE A 187 -23.04 18.39 -7.27
C PHE A 187 -22.01 17.37 -6.77
N TYR A 188 -22.43 16.12 -6.56
CA TYR A 188 -21.53 15.04 -6.13
C TYR A 188 -20.61 14.58 -7.28
N ALA A 189 -19.40 14.14 -6.94
CA ALA A 189 -18.36 13.83 -7.93
C ALA A 189 -18.74 12.67 -8.87
N ASP A 190 -19.54 11.72 -8.38
CA ASP A 190 -20.03 10.57 -9.14
C ASP A 190 -21.32 10.86 -9.94
N CYS A 191 -21.82 12.11 -9.92
CA CYS A 191 -22.86 12.54 -10.85
C CYS A 191 -22.26 12.72 -12.24
N GLU A 192 -22.93 12.16 -13.25
CA GLU A 192 -22.57 12.43 -14.64
C GLU A 192 -23.00 13.87 -14.98
N HIS A 193 -22.16 14.63 -15.66
CA HIS A 193 -22.48 16.00 -16.04
C HIS A 193 -21.83 16.41 -17.35
N GLU A 194 -22.45 17.36 -18.04
CA GLU A 194 -21.98 17.94 -19.31
C GLU A 194 -22.13 19.47 -19.31
N ILE A 195 -21.35 20.13 -20.17
CA ILE A 195 -21.52 21.54 -20.53
C ILE A 195 -21.93 21.59 -22.00
N ARG A 196 -23.15 22.07 -22.25
CA ARG A 196 -23.66 22.25 -23.61
C ARG A 196 -22.87 23.31 -24.40
N PRO A 197 -22.90 23.29 -25.74
CA PRO A 197 -22.12 24.23 -26.54
C PRO A 197 -22.42 25.70 -26.25
N ILE A 198 -21.38 26.52 -26.09
CA ILE A 198 -21.51 27.98 -26.02
C ILE A 198 -21.89 28.51 -27.39
N THR A 199 -23.02 29.22 -27.50
CA THR A 199 -23.50 29.75 -28.79
C THR A 199 -23.01 31.16 -29.08
N SER A 200 -22.70 31.96 -28.04
CA SER A 200 -22.08 33.28 -28.17
C SER A 200 -21.37 33.72 -26.89
N GLY A 201 -20.39 34.61 -27.02
CA GLY A 201 -19.65 35.17 -25.88
C GLY A 201 -18.66 34.21 -25.25
N TYR A 202 -18.39 34.42 -23.96
CA TYR A 202 -17.45 33.62 -23.18
C TYR A 202 -17.99 33.31 -21.79
N ARG A 203 -17.99 32.04 -21.41
CA ARG A 203 -18.38 31.58 -20.08
C ARG A 203 -17.12 31.40 -19.24
N VAL A 204 -16.99 32.20 -18.19
CA VAL A 204 -15.87 32.12 -17.23
C VAL A 204 -16.39 31.61 -15.89
N CYS A 205 -15.78 30.55 -15.35
CA CYS A 205 -16.20 29.93 -14.09
C CYS A 205 -15.01 29.57 -13.22
N LEU A 206 -15.21 29.60 -11.90
CA LEU A 206 -14.30 29.00 -10.92
C LEU A 206 -14.84 27.62 -10.53
N VAL A 207 -13.93 26.65 -10.42
CA VAL A 207 -14.22 25.29 -9.97
C VAL A 207 -13.56 25.09 -8.61
N TYR A 208 -14.36 24.66 -7.64
CA TYR A 208 -13.93 24.32 -6.29
C TYR A 208 -14.20 22.84 -6.02
N ASN A 209 -13.26 22.17 -5.37
CA ASN A 209 -13.50 20.84 -4.79
C ASN A 209 -14.24 21.03 -3.47
N LEU A 210 -15.35 20.32 -3.28
CA LEU A 210 -16.06 20.26 -2.00
C LEU A 210 -15.46 19.14 -1.16
N VAL A 211 -14.91 19.51 0.00
CA VAL A 211 -14.13 18.62 0.87
C VAL A 211 -14.78 18.53 2.23
N GLN A 212 -15.00 17.31 2.69
CA GLN A 212 -15.43 17.02 4.05
C GLN A 212 -14.21 17.02 4.99
N THR A 213 -14.18 17.95 5.95
CA THR A 213 -13.05 18.12 6.88
C THR A 213 -13.27 17.42 8.22
N LYS A 214 -14.53 17.26 8.66
CA LYS A 214 -14.96 16.48 9.83
C LYS A 214 -16.42 16.02 9.68
N GLY A 215 -16.76 14.88 10.29
CA GLY A 215 -18.15 14.43 10.45
C GLY A 215 -18.54 14.46 11.91
N ASP A 216 -19.38 15.41 12.32
CA ASP A 216 -19.65 15.69 13.74
C ASP A 216 -21.05 15.24 14.20
N GLU A 217 -21.97 14.90 13.27
CA GLU A 217 -23.37 14.62 13.64
C GLU A 217 -23.81 13.17 13.37
N LYS A 218 -24.41 12.55 14.39
CA LYS A 218 -25.06 11.23 14.33
C LYS A 218 -26.49 11.39 13.79
N ILE A 219 -26.92 10.51 12.89
CA ILE A 219 -28.29 10.52 12.36
C ILE A 219 -29.30 10.39 13.52
N GLN A 220 -30.34 11.22 13.53
CA GLN A 220 -31.39 11.18 14.55
C GLN A 220 -32.12 9.82 14.50
N PRO A 221 -32.10 9.02 15.60
CA PRO A 221 -32.59 7.63 15.59
C PRO A 221 -34.08 7.48 15.25
N GLU A 222 -34.89 8.49 15.56
CA GLU A 222 -36.36 8.43 15.52
C GLU A 222 -36.94 8.31 14.11
N LYS A 223 -36.28 8.89 13.10
CA LYS A 223 -36.80 8.99 11.73
C LYS A 223 -36.78 7.68 10.94
N LEU A 224 -36.02 6.68 11.38
CA LEU A 224 -35.83 5.41 10.66
C LEU A 224 -36.45 4.19 11.39
N ASN A 225 -37.11 4.41 12.52
CA ASN A 225 -37.51 3.32 13.42
C ASN A 225 -38.42 2.27 12.77
N ASP A 226 -39.36 2.68 11.92
CA ASP A 226 -40.29 1.75 11.28
C ASP A 226 -39.59 0.91 10.21
N GLN A 227 -38.75 1.54 9.38
CA GLN A 227 -37.95 0.84 8.37
C GLN A 227 -36.96 -0.11 9.03
N VAL A 228 -36.29 0.32 10.10
CA VAL A 228 -35.39 -0.53 10.90
C VAL A 228 -36.12 -1.75 11.43
N LYS A 229 -37.34 -1.60 11.96
CA LYS A 229 -38.15 -2.75 12.43
C LYS A 229 -38.54 -3.69 11.28
N LYS A 230 -38.98 -3.15 10.13
CA LYS A 230 -39.31 -3.95 8.94
C LYS A 230 -38.09 -4.73 8.44
N LEU A 231 -36.94 -4.06 8.33
CA LEU A 231 -35.66 -4.66 7.92
C LEU A 231 -35.21 -5.75 8.91
N ALA A 232 -35.28 -5.49 10.22
CA ALA A 232 -34.91 -6.47 11.24
C ALA A 232 -35.81 -7.71 11.20
N ALA A 233 -37.12 -7.53 11.03
CA ALA A 233 -38.06 -8.63 10.87
C ALA A 233 -37.78 -9.45 9.60
N LEU A 234 -37.45 -8.77 8.49
CA LEU A 234 -37.08 -9.42 7.23
C LEU A 234 -35.78 -10.24 7.38
N LEU A 235 -34.73 -9.67 7.97
CA LEU A 235 -33.47 -10.37 8.27
C LEU A 235 -33.69 -11.58 9.17
N LYS A 236 -34.54 -11.43 10.20
CA LYS A 236 -34.83 -12.53 11.12
C LYS A 236 -35.61 -13.66 10.44
N ALA A 237 -36.53 -13.34 9.54
CA ALA A 237 -37.28 -14.31 8.76
C ALA A 237 -36.39 -15.09 7.77
N SER A 238 -35.28 -14.51 7.33
CA SER A 238 -34.29 -15.14 6.44
C SER A 238 -33.08 -15.71 7.19
N GLU A 239 -33.12 -15.85 8.51
CA GLU A 239 -31.94 -16.29 9.30
C GLU A 239 -31.47 -17.69 8.90
N GLU A 240 -32.38 -18.57 8.48
CA GLU A 240 -32.10 -19.94 8.05
C GLU A 240 -31.69 -20.05 6.57
N ASP A 241 -31.64 -18.94 5.82
CA ASP A 241 -31.17 -18.97 4.44
C ASP A 241 -29.67 -19.31 4.38
N LEU A 242 -29.32 -20.35 3.62
CA LEU A 242 -27.92 -20.79 3.43
C LEU A 242 -27.12 -19.89 2.49
N ASP A 243 -27.80 -18.99 1.78
CA ASP A 243 -27.23 -18.03 0.86
C ASP A 243 -26.71 -16.81 1.65
N ILE A 244 -25.55 -16.96 2.31
CA ILE A 244 -24.96 -15.97 3.20
C ILE A 244 -23.44 -15.89 2.98
N PRO A 245 -22.82 -14.70 3.10
CA PRO A 245 -23.40 -13.43 3.55
C PRO A 245 -24.32 -12.78 2.51
N LYS A 246 -25.36 -12.07 2.97
CA LYS A 246 -26.18 -11.21 2.11
C LYS A 246 -25.40 -9.93 1.78
N ILE A 247 -25.31 -9.59 0.50
CA ILE A 247 -24.55 -8.43 0.01
C ILE A 247 -25.53 -7.42 -0.56
N VAL A 248 -25.70 -6.29 0.12
CA VAL A 248 -26.63 -5.22 -0.31
C VAL A 248 -25.82 -4.07 -0.88
N LEU A 249 -26.00 -3.77 -2.17
CA LEU A 249 -25.39 -2.61 -2.80
C LEU A 249 -26.09 -1.31 -2.40
N LEU A 250 -25.28 -0.30 -2.15
CA LEU A 250 -25.68 1.09 -1.98
C LEU A 250 -25.71 1.77 -3.36
N GLY A 251 -26.25 2.99 -3.44
CA GLY A 251 -26.55 3.67 -4.70
C GLY A 251 -25.37 4.38 -5.35
N HIS A 252 -24.35 4.79 -4.59
CA HIS A 252 -23.24 5.58 -5.11
C HIS A 252 -21.95 4.78 -5.31
N GLN A 253 -21.08 5.33 -6.15
CA GLN A 253 -19.69 4.87 -6.27
C GLN A 253 -18.76 5.66 -5.35
N TYR A 254 -17.72 4.99 -4.83
CA TYR A 254 -16.78 5.55 -3.85
C TYR A 254 -15.34 5.13 -4.17
N THR A 255 -14.38 6.03 -3.96
CA THR A 255 -12.98 5.63 -3.95
C THR A 255 -12.63 4.93 -2.62
N PRO A 256 -11.67 3.99 -2.61
CA PRO A 256 -11.20 3.36 -1.36
C PRO A 256 -10.72 4.37 -0.31
N SER A 257 -10.19 5.51 -0.75
CA SER A 257 -9.68 6.56 0.14
C SER A 257 -10.79 7.35 0.85
N ASN A 258 -11.98 7.47 0.24
CA ASN A 258 -13.09 8.26 0.74
C ASN A 258 -14.30 7.40 1.17
N PHE A 259 -14.14 6.08 1.31
CA PHE A 259 -15.20 5.19 1.79
C PHE A 259 -15.22 5.08 3.33
N THR A 260 -16.04 5.91 3.97
CA THR A 260 -16.31 5.88 5.42
C THR A 260 -17.79 6.13 5.70
N MET A 261 -18.29 5.73 6.88
CA MET A 261 -19.70 5.96 7.25
C MET A 261 -20.14 7.43 7.13
N ASN A 262 -19.24 8.37 7.42
CA ASN A 262 -19.54 9.80 7.35
C ASN A 262 -19.45 10.40 5.94
N ALA A 263 -18.81 9.70 5.01
CA ALA A 263 -18.62 10.10 3.63
C ALA A 263 -19.62 9.42 2.67
N LEU A 264 -20.51 8.55 3.18
CA LEU A 264 -21.60 7.98 2.39
C LEU A 264 -22.51 9.10 1.86
N LYS A 265 -22.77 9.05 0.56
CA LYS A 265 -23.47 10.08 -0.20
C LYS A 265 -24.99 9.88 -0.12
N LEU A 266 -25.74 10.98 0.05
CA LEU A 266 -27.21 11.02 0.03
C LEU A 266 -27.89 9.89 0.83
N ASN A 267 -28.64 9.05 0.12
CA ASN A 267 -29.48 8.00 0.67
C ASN A 267 -28.65 6.85 1.25
N ASP A 268 -27.40 6.66 0.78
CA ASP A 268 -26.55 5.55 1.20
C ASP A 268 -26.25 5.63 2.69
N ARG A 269 -26.05 6.84 3.21
CA ARG A 269 -25.81 7.06 4.63
C ARG A 269 -26.98 6.56 5.50
N HIS A 270 -28.20 6.90 5.09
CA HIS A 270 -29.43 6.52 5.81
C HIS A 270 -29.76 5.04 5.63
N LYS A 271 -29.55 4.49 4.43
CA LYS A 271 -29.72 3.06 4.14
C LYS A 271 -28.72 2.22 4.93
N ALA A 272 -27.45 2.58 4.95
CA ALA A 272 -26.42 1.90 5.73
C ALA A 272 -26.73 1.96 7.24
N GLU A 273 -27.10 3.13 7.78
CA GLU A 273 -27.50 3.28 9.18
C GLU A 273 -28.71 2.40 9.53
N ALA A 274 -29.74 2.37 8.68
CA ALA A 274 -30.90 1.52 8.90
C ALA A 274 -30.54 0.03 8.88
N LEU A 275 -29.67 -0.40 7.96
CA LEU A 275 -29.18 -1.78 7.90
C LEU A 275 -28.33 -2.15 9.12
N ILE A 276 -27.45 -1.26 9.60
CA ILE A 276 -26.64 -1.47 10.82
C ILE A 276 -27.55 -1.72 12.02
N ARG A 277 -28.52 -0.82 12.24
CA ARG A 277 -29.46 -0.94 13.36
C ARG A 277 -30.35 -2.17 13.25
N ALA A 278 -30.81 -2.49 12.03
CA ALA A 278 -31.62 -3.67 11.77
C ALA A 278 -30.84 -4.97 12.02
N ALA A 279 -29.56 -5.02 11.61
CA ALA A 279 -28.68 -6.15 11.84
C ALA A 279 -28.47 -6.41 13.33
N GLU A 280 -28.25 -5.35 14.11
CA GLU A 280 -28.12 -5.46 15.57
C GLU A 280 -29.37 -6.05 16.21
N LEU A 281 -30.57 -5.55 15.86
CA LEU A 281 -31.85 -6.06 16.36
C LEU A 281 -32.13 -7.51 15.93
N ALA A 282 -31.69 -7.91 14.73
CA ALA A 282 -31.91 -9.25 14.19
C ALA A 282 -30.88 -10.29 14.66
N GLY A 283 -29.79 -9.86 15.32
CA GLY A 283 -28.69 -10.75 15.72
C GLY A 283 -27.74 -11.10 14.57
N PHE A 284 -27.52 -10.17 13.65
CA PHE A 284 -26.60 -10.30 12.52
C PHE A 284 -25.28 -9.56 12.81
N TYR A 285 -24.21 -10.02 12.19
CA TYR A 285 -23.01 -9.24 11.98
C TYR A 285 -23.16 -8.39 10.72
N ILE A 286 -22.49 -7.24 10.73
CA ILE A 286 -22.49 -6.31 9.62
C ILE A 286 -21.08 -5.78 9.37
N LYS A 287 -20.67 -5.81 8.10
CA LYS A 287 -19.42 -5.20 7.66
C LYS A 287 -19.63 -4.40 6.37
N PRO A 288 -19.42 -3.08 6.37
CA PRO A 288 -19.39 -2.31 5.13
C PRO A 288 -18.11 -2.57 4.33
N GLY A 289 -18.23 -2.61 3.00
CA GLY A 289 -17.12 -2.79 2.06
C GLY A 289 -17.43 -2.17 0.69
N LEU A 290 -16.47 -2.22 -0.23
CA LEU A 290 -16.65 -1.87 -1.63
C LEU A 290 -16.72 -3.16 -2.45
N VAL A 291 -17.87 -3.39 -3.08
CA VAL A 291 -17.99 -4.38 -4.15
C VAL A 291 -17.43 -3.73 -5.41
N THR A 292 -16.40 -4.35 -5.97
CA THR A 292 -15.76 -3.89 -7.19
C THR A 292 -16.17 -4.78 -8.34
N SER A 293 -16.75 -4.18 -9.36
CA SER A 293 -16.87 -4.81 -10.67
C SER A 293 -15.69 -4.34 -11.52
N TYR A 294 -14.88 -5.29 -11.97
CA TYR A 294 -13.71 -5.05 -12.80
C TYR A 294 -13.95 -5.61 -14.19
N GLN A 295 -13.59 -4.83 -15.22
CA GLN A 295 -13.64 -5.26 -16.61
C GLN A 295 -12.31 -4.95 -17.28
N VAL A 296 -11.82 -5.89 -18.09
CA VAL A 296 -10.69 -5.69 -19.01
C VAL A 296 -11.08 -6.12 -20.42
N GLY A 297 -10.69 -5.31 -21.39
CA GLY A 297 -11.06 -5.52 -22.77
C GLY A 297 -10.18 -4.75 -23.74
N GLU A 298 -10.55 -4.84 -25.00
CA GLU A 298 -9.85 -4.15 -26.09
C GLU A 298 -9.83 -2.65 -25.85
N LEU A 299 -8.68 -2.02 -26.04
CA LEU A 299 -8.61 -0.57 -26.16
C LEU A 299 -9.07 -0.14 -27.56
N MET A 300 -10.24 0.48 -27.66
CA MET A 300 -10.81 0.98 -28.93
C MET A 300 -10.94 2.50 -28.96
N GLU A 301 -10.96 3.09 -30.17
CA GLU A 301 -11.37 4.49 -30.33
C GLU A 301 -12.84 4.68 -29.95
N ASP A 302 -13.18 5.82 -29.36
CA ASP A 302 -14.56 6.16 -29.05
C ASP A 302 -15.27 6.73 -30.30
N ASP A 303 -15.81 5.82 -31.11
CA ASP A 303 -16.52 6.15 -32.35
C ASP A 303 -17.78 7.00 -32.12
N THR A 304 -18.33 7.02 -30.90
CA THR A 304 -19.55 7.79 -30.59
C THR A 304 -19.30 9.30 -30.63
N LYS A 305 -18.05 9.74 -30.41
CA LYS A 305 -17.63 11.15 -30.39
C LYS A 305 -17.37 11.75 -31.77
N GLN A 306 -17.32 10.94 -32.85
CA GLN A 306 -17.11 11.45 -34.21
C GLN A 306 -18.37 12.03 -34.88
N SER A 307 -19.54 11.91 -34.26
CA SER A 307 -20.81 12.08 -34.99
C SER A 307 -21.42 13.49 -35.04
N SER A 308 -20.92 14.49 -34.29
CA SER A 308 -21.63 15.80 -34.19
C SER A 308 -20.88 17.05 -34.64
N ALA A 309 -19.59 16.98 -35.00
CA ALA A 309 -18.87 18.16 -35.49
C ALA A 309 -17.90 17.84 -36.64
N GLY A 310 -18.39 17.92 -37.89
CA GLY A 310 -17.51 18.19 -39.04
C GLY A 310 -17.40 17.10 -40.11
N ARG A 311 -18.50 16.80 -40.82
CA ARG A 311 -18.45 16.00 -42.07
C ARG A 311 -17.69 16.63 -43.26
N ASN A 312 -17.06 17.81 -43.12
CA ASN A 312 -16.59 18.57 -44.28
C ASN A 312 -15.07 18.79 -44.41
N TYR A 313 -14.20 18.17 -43.60
CA TYR A 313 -12.76 18.46 -43.70
C TYR A 313 -11.78 17.28 -43.78
N ARG A 314 -12.23 16.06 -44.09
CA ARG A 314 -11.30 14.94 -44.36
C ARG A 314 -11.67 14.17 -45.63
N LYS A 315 -11.45 14.81 -46.78
CA LYS A 315 -11.39 14.14 -48.08
C LYS A 315 -10.06 14.40 -48.78
N ARG A 316 -8.93 14.25 -48.05
CA ARG A 316 -7.59 14.15 -48.66
C ARG A 316 -6.51 13.75 -47.65
N ASN A 317 -6.33 12.45 -47.44
CA ASN A 317 -5.04 11.77 -47.38
C ASN A 317 -5.26 10.35 -46.88
N ARG A 318 -5.46 9.45 -47.84
CA ARG A 318 -5.18 8.03 -47.66
C ARG A 318 -3.70 7.92 -47.97
N TYR A 319 -2.86 7.68 -46.96
CA TYR A 319 -1.55 6.99 -46.98
C TYR A 319 -0.82 7.26 -45.66
N TYR A 320 -0.56 6.17 -44.91
CA TYR A 320 0.17 6.10 -43.63
C TYR A 320 -0.34 7.00 -42.49
N GLU A 321 -1.46 6.61 -41.85
CA GLU A 321 -1.70 6.97 -40.45
C GLU A 321 -0.88 6.00 -39.59
N GLU A 322 0.24 6.51 -39.07
CA GLU A 322 0.90 5.94 -37.90
C GLU A 322 -0.13 5.98 -36.78
N TYR A 323 -0.56 4.82 -36.26
CA TYR A 323 -1.50 4.76 -35.14
C TYR A 323 -0.88 5.51 -33.97
N ASP A 324 -1.48 6.65 -33.61
CA ASP A 324 -1.04 7.46 -32.48
C ASP A 324 -1.45 6.72 -31.18
N HIS A 325 -0.65 5.71 -30.82
CA HIS A 325 -0.89 4.84 -29.68
C HIS A 325 -1.00 5.62 -28.36
N GLU A 326 -0.31 6.76 -28.25
CA GLU A 326 -0.42 7.63 -27.08
C GLU A 326 -1.84 8.21 -26.96
N ASN A 327 -2.38 8.74 -28.06
CA ASN A 327 -3.75 9.25 -28.12
C ASN A 327 -4.79 8.15 -27.82
N LEU A 328 -4.58 6.92 -28.32
CA LEU A 328 -5.48 5.82 -28.06
C LEU A 328 -5.48 5.39 -26.58
N THR A 329 -4.30 5.26 -25.95
CA THR A 329 -4.23 4.94 -24.50
C THR A 329 -4.83 6.03 -23.62
N GLU A 330 -4.96 7.24 -24.15
CA GLU A 330 -5.50 8.38 -23.41
C GLU A 330 -7.01 8.56 -23.63
N ASN A 331 -7.50 8.35 -24.87
CA ASN A 331 -8.88 8.61 -25.26
C ASN A 331 -9.73 7.36 -25.47
N GLY A 332 -9.12 6.18 -25.61
CA GLY A 332 -9.80 4.95 -25.96
C GLY A 332 -10.80 4.48 -24.91
N ILE A 333 -11.86 3.81 -25.34
CA ILE A 333 -12.85 3.17 -24.48
C ILE A 333 -12.61 1.67 -24.46
N ILE A 334 -13.21 0.99 -23.48
CA ILE A 334 -13.26 -0.47 -23.52
C ILE A 334 -14.17 -0.89 -24.67
N GLY A 335 -13.63 -1.69 -25.57
CA GLY A 335 -14.34 -2.31 -26.68
C GLY A 335 -14.91 -3.66 -26.25
N GLU A 336 -14.49 -4.73 -26.93
CA GLU A 336 -14.85 -6.09 -26.53
C GLU A 336 -14.21 -6.42 -25.16
N VAL A 337 -15.05 -6.77 -24.19
CA VAL A 337 -14.60 -7.21 -22.86
C VAL A 337 -14.17 -8.67 -22.95
N TYR A 338 -12.93 -8.94 -22.55
CA TYR A 338 -12.35 -10.28 -22.58
C TYR A 338 -12.49 -10.99 -21.23
N ASP A 339 -12.44 -10.22 -20.14
CA ASP A 339 -12.57 -10.76 -18.78
C ASP A 339 -13.27 -9.74 -17.88
N GLU A 340 -14.12 -10.25 -17.01
CA GLU A 340 -14.83 -9.48 -16.01
C GLU A 340 -14.99 -10.30 -14.73
N HIS A 341 -14.87 -9.63 -13.59
CA HIS A 341 -15.15 -10.25 -12.31
C HIS A 341 -15.72 -9.25 -11.32
N VAL A 342 -16.50 -9.77 -10.38
CA VAL A 342 -16.99 -9.02 -9.25
C VAL A 342 -16.33 -9.55 -7.99
N GLY A 343 -15.85 -8.66 -7.14
CA GLY A 343 -15.15 -9.03 -5.92
C GLY A 343 -15.13 -7.92 -4.89
N ILE A 344 -14.35 -8.13 -3.82
CA ILE A 344 -14.20 -7.15 -2.74
C ILE A 344 -12.75 -6.73 -2.69
N GLU A 345 -12.50 -5.48 -3.05
CA GLU A 345 -11.15 -4.90 -2.98
C GLU A 345 -10.91 -4.15 -1.67
N HIS A 346 -11.98 -3.63 -1.05
CA HIS A 346 -11.85 -2.76 0.10
C HIS A 346 -12.90 -3.05 1.18
N TRP A 347 -12.45 -3.14 2.42
CA TRP A 347 -13.31 -3.21 3.60
C TRP A 347 -13.22 -1.93 4.40
N MET A 348 -14.36 -1.43 4.89
CA MET A 348 -14.35 -0.24 5.75
C MET A 348 -13.56 -0.53 7.03
N LYS A 349 -12.70 0.42 7.43
CA LYS A 349 -11.89 0.31 8.65
C LYS A 349 -12.74 0.41 9.91
N GLY A 350 -12.33 -0.30 10.96
CA GLY A 350 -13.01 -0.35 12.26
C GLY A 350 -14.20 -1.32 12.30
N GLY A 351 -14.82 -1.44 13.47
CA GLY A 351 -15.87 -2.42 13.74
C GLY A 351 -15.33 -3.86 13.80
N ILE A 352 -16.19 -4.82 13.44
CA ILE A 352 -15.81 -6.24 13.34
C ILE A 352 -14.80 -6.47 12.19
N PRO A 353 -13.94 -7.50 12.26
CA PRO A 353 -13.16 -7.94 11.12
C PRO A 353 -14.05 -8.38 9.95
N PRO A 354 -13.56 -8.31 8.70
CA PRO A 354 -14.29 -8.83 7.57
C PRO A 354 -14.20 -10.36 7.48
N LEU A 355 -15.12 -10.96 6.72
CA LEU A 355 -14.93 -12.28 6.13
C LEU A 355 -14.19 -12.07 4.80
N ARG A 356 -12.88 -12.35 4.76
CA ARG A 356 -12.07 -12.17 3.54
C ARG A 356 -12.29 -13.33 2.57
N ASN A 357 -12.06 -13.06 1.28
CA ASN A 357 -12.14 -14.06 0.21
C ASN A 357 -13.53 -14.71 0.06
N ILE A 358 -14.60 -13.98 0.38
CA ILE A 358 -15.95 -14.41 0.01
C ILE A 358 -16.03 -14.44 -1.52
N GLN A 359 -16.44 -15.58 -2.07
CA GLN A 359 -16.79 -15.72 -3.48
C GLN A 359 -18.29 -15.46 -3.65
N PHE A 360 -18.65 -14.65 -4.62
CA PHE A 360 -20.02 -14.33 -5.00
C PHE A 360 -20.02 -13.84 -6.44
N ASP A 361 -21.15 -14.01 -7.11
CA ASP A 361 -21.39 -13.50 -8.46
C ASP A 361 -22.40 -12.34 -8.44
N GLU A 362 -22.64 -11.71 -9.59
CA GLU A 362 -23.62 -10.62 -9.71
C GLU A 362 -25.02 -11.02 -9.22
N MET A 363 -25.41 -12.30 -9.40
CA MET A 363 -26.73 -12.80 -9.00
C MET A 363 -26.94 -12.86 -7.48
N ASP A 364 -25.86 -12.88 -6.70
CA ASP A 364 -25.91 -12.91 -5.23
C ASP A 364 -26.09 -11.49 -4.64
N LEU A 365 -25.95 -10.45 -5.47
CA LEU A 365 -26.06 -9.07 -5.06
C LEU A 365 -27.52 -8.62 -4.96
N ILE A 366 -27.85 -8.00 -3.83
CA ILE A 366 -29.13 -7.32 -3.62
C ILE A 366 -28.93 -5.86 -4.04
N SER A 367 -29.31 -5.56 -5.29
CA SER A 367 -29.06 -4.27 -5.91
C SER A 367 -30.29 -3.71 -6.61
N ALA A 368 -30.49 -2.39 -6.48
CA ALA A 368 -31.41 -1.63 -7.34
C ALA A 368 -30.70 -0.99 -8.54
N ILE A 369 -29.36 -1.02 -8.56
CA ILE A 369 -28.53 -0.47 -9.64
C ILE A 369 -28.02 -1.59 -10.55
N THR A 370 -27.86 -1.27 -11.83
CA THR A 370 -27.20 -2.14 -12.80
C THR A 370 -25.69 -1.95 -12.68
N LEU A 371 -24.95 -3.05 -12.52
CA LEU A 371 -23.49 -3.02 -12.52
C LEU A 371 -22.96 -2.52 -13.86
N ASN A 372 -21.77 -1.93 -13.85
CA ASN A 372 -21.06 -1.42 -15.04
C ASN A 372 -21.84 -0.34 -15.83
N ALA A 373 -22.94 0.18 -15.28
CA ALA A 373 -23.71 1.23 -15.90
C ALA A 373 -23.06 2.62 -15.69
N GLY A 374 -22.95 3.37 -16.77
CA GLY A 374 -22.33 4.70 -16.80
C GLY A 374 -20.81 4.67 -16.73
N GLU A 375 -20.19 5.82 -16.44
CA GLU A 375 -18.72 5.89 -16.35
C GLU A 375 -18.17 5.17 -15.09
N PRO A 376 -17.04 4.44 -15.22
CA PRO A 376 -16.33 3.84 -14.09
C PRO A 376 -15.67 4.91 -13.22
N ILE A 377 -15.53 4.62 -11.93
CA ILE A 377 -14.86 5.53 -11.00
C ILE A 377 -13.34 5.58 -11.22
N GLN A 378 -12.76 4.48 -11.74
CA GLN A 378 -11.35 4.39 -12.11
C GLN A 378 -11.18 3.63 -13.43
N LYS A 379 -10.21 4.07 -14.23
CA LYS A 379 -9.85 3.44 -15.51
C LYS A 379 -8.35 3.52 -15.77
N ALA A 380 -7.81 2.54 -16.47
CA ALA A 380 -6.40 2.46 -16.86
C ALA A 380 -6.29 1.85 -18.25
N ALA A 381 -5.37 2.38 -19.05
CA ALA A 381 -5.09 1.87 -20.39
C ALA A 381 -3.63 1.44 -20.47
N GLU A 382 -3.39 0.30 -21.09
CA GLU A 382 -2.06 -0.20 -21.40
C GLU A 382 -1.85 -0.20 -22.92
N GLY A 383 -0.80 0.49 -23.35
CA GLY A 383 -0.42 0.56 -24.77
C GLY A 383 0.23 -0.72 -25.26
N TYR A 384 0.69 -0.71 -26.51
CA TYR A 384 1.27 -1.89 -27.15
C TYR A 384 2.51 -2.41 -26.39
N THR A 385 2.44 -3.63 -25.86
CA THR A 385 3.53 -4.30 -25.12
C THR A 385 4.17 -5.46 -25.91
N GLY A 386 4.33 -5.29 -27.23
CA GLY A 386 4.89 -6.33 -28.10
C GLY A 386 3.81 -7.25 -28.65
N ASN A 387 3.82 -8.55 -28.37
CA ASN A 387 2.85 -9.48 -28.98
C ASN A 387 1.42 -9.41 -28.39
N ALA A 388 1.21 -8.65 -27.31
CA ALA A 388 -0.09 -8.46 -26.67
C ALA A 388 -0.81 -7.24 -27.28
N GLY A 389 -2.14 -7.34 -27.37
CA GLY A 389 -3.01 -6.22 -27.79
C GLY A 389 -3.01 -5.08 -26.76
N MET A 390 -3.57 -3.94 -27.15
CA MET A 390 -3.76 -2.83 -26.21
C MET A 390 -5.00 -3.10 -25.34
N GLU A 391 -4.90 -2.78 -24.05
CA GLU A 391 -5.93 -3.12 -23.07
C GLU A 391 -6.49 -1.88 -22.39
N MET A 392 -7.80 -1.90 -22.12
CA MET A 392 -8.50 -0.95 -21.27
C MET A 392 -9.10 -1.68 -20.07
N GLN A 393 -8.87 -1.13 -18.88
CA GLN A 393 -9.32 -1.67 -17.61
C GLN A 393 -10.23 -0.67 -16.90
N TYR A 394 -11.43 -1.11 -16.50
CA TYR A 394 -12.43 -0.32 -15.78
C TYR A 394 -12.69 -0.91 -14.41
N TRP A 395 -12.75 -0.03 -13.40
CA TRP A 395 -13.14 -0.37 -12.03
C TRP A 395 -14.37 0.44 -11.63
N TYR A 396 -15.42 -0.27 -11.22
CA TYR A 396 -16.62 0.30 -10.64
C TYR A 396 -16.69 -0.11 -9.17
N HIS A 397 -16.57 0.85 -8.25
CA HIS A 397 -16.57 0.58 -6.82
C HIS A 397 -17.89 1.00 -6.18
N TYR A 398 -18.74 0.03 -5.85
CA TYR A 398 -20.03 0.26 -5.23
C TYR A 398 -19.93 0.11 -3.71
N GLY A 399 -20.46 1.08 -2.98
CA GLY A 399 -20.63 0.91 -1.53
C GLY A 399 -21.53 -0.28 -1.26
N ALA A 400 -21.16 -1.15 -0.32
CA ALA A 400 -21.92 -2.36 -0.03
C ALA A 400 -21.95 -2.67 1.46
N ILE A 401 -23.02 -3.33 1.89
CA ILE A 401 -23.24 -3.79 3.25
C ILE A 401 -23.32 -5.32 3.24
N PHE A 402 -22.40 -5.96 3.96
CA PHE A 402 -22.33 -7.41 4.10
C PHE A 402 -22.97 -7.81 5.42
N LEU A 403 -23.92 -8.76 5.35
CA LEU A 403 -24.74 -9.18 6.48
C LEU A 403 -24.71 -10.71 6.60
N TRP A 404 -24.41 -11.21 7.80
CA TRP A 404 -24.55 -12.64 8.09
C TRP A 404 -25.04 -12.87 9.52
N PRO A 405 -25.87 -13.89 9.75
CA PRO A 405 -26.40 -14.18 11.07
C PRO A 405 -25.29 -14.66 12.01
N ARG A 406 -25.33 -14.24 13.27
CA ARG A 406 -24.36 -14.70 14.29
C ARG A 406 -24.37 -16.22 14.47
N LYS A 407 -25.51 -16.87 14.19
CA LYS A 407 -25.71 -18.32 14.26
C LYS A 407 -24.72 -19.12 13.40
N TYR A 408 -24.53 -18.72 12.14
CA TYR A 408 -23.64 -19.40 11.17
C TYR A 408 -22.23 -18.82 11.12
N HIS A 409 -21.94 -17.84 11.97
CA HIS A 409 -20.67 -17.12 11.93
C HIS A 409 -19.46 -18.05 12.10
N TYR A 410 -19.56 -19.06 12.96
CA TYR A 410 -18.48 -20.02 13.16
C TYR A 410 -18.15 -20.80 11.89
N ASP A 411 -19.17 -21.30 11.20
CA ASP A 411 -19.01 -22.09 9.98
C ASP A 411 -18.40 -21.24 8.85
N MET A 412 -18.62 -19.92 8.86
CA MET A 412 -17.94 -19.01 7.93
C MET A 412 -16.49 -18.74 8.31
N VAL A 413 -16.21 -18.53 9.60
CA VAL A 413 -14.86 -18.16 10.06
C VAL A 413 -13.90 -19.36 10.01
N ILE A 414 -14.39 -20.59 10.16
CA ILE A 414 -13.55 -21.79 10.15
C ILE A 414 -12.92 -22.06 8.77
N ASP A 415 -13.53 -21.57 7.69
CA ASP A 415 -13.02 -21.76 6.32
C ASP A 415 -12.09 -20.62 5.87
N LEU A 416 -11.99 -19.55 6.67
CA LEU A 416 -11.08 -18.43 6.38
C LEU A 416 -9.61 -18.84 6.49
N ASP A 417 -8.74 -18.03 5.88
CA ASP A 417 -7.31 -18.18 6.04
C ASP A 417 -6.84 -17.88 7.48
N THR A 418 -5.63 -18.32 7.81
CA THR A 418 -5.08 -18.18 9.16
C THR A 418 -5.00 -16.71 9.61
N ASP A 419 -4.66 -15.80 8.70
CA ASP A 419 -4.54 -14.37 9.02
C ASP A 419 -5.87 -13.80 9.47
N ASN A 420 -6.94 -14.08 8.73
CA ASN A 420 -8.26 -13.55 9.03
C ASN A 420 -8.87 -14.23 10.28
N LYS A 421 -8.62 -15.53 10.50
CA LYS A 421 -8.96 -16.20 11.77
C LYS A 421 -8.30 -15.54 12.98
N LEU A 422 -7.01 -15.21 12.87
CA LEU A 422 -6.27 -14.53 13.93
C LEU A 422 -6.78 -13.11 14.18
N GLU A 423 -7.16 -12.39 13.11
CA GLU A 423 -7.81 -11.07 13.21
C GLU A 423 -9.14 -11.15 13.98
N TRP A 424 -9.95 -12.18 13.72
CA TRP A 424 -11.19 -12.46 14.46
C TRP A 424 -10.94 -12.78 15.94
N ILE A 425 -9.94 -13.60 16.25
CA ILE A 425 -9.57 -13.91 17.63
C ILE A 425 -9.07 -12.66 18.35
N ASP A 426 -8.27 -11.82 17.70
CA ASP A 426 -7.82 -10.54 18.27
C ASP A 426 -9.01 -9.62 18.57
N TYR A 427 -9.96 -9.50 17.64
CA TYR A 427 -11.19 -8.75 17.87
C TYR A 427 -11.96 -9.27 19.10
N TYR A 428 -12.13 -10.59 19.24
CA TYR A 428 -12.77 -11.16 20.42
C TYR A 428 -11.98 -10.89 21.70
N ASN A 429 -10.65 -10.95 21.66
CA ASN A 429 -9.81 -10.63 22.81
C ASN A 429 -10.00 -9.19 23.30
N GLN A 430 -10.10 -8.24 22.37
CA GLN A 430 -10.33 -6.83 22.69
C GLN A 430 -11.73 -6.57 23.26
N HIS A 431 -12.70 -7.44 22.95
CA HIS A 431 -14.10 -7.32 23.35
C HIS A 431 -14.53 -8.37 24.38
N TRP A 432 -13.56 -9.00 25.07
CA TRP A 432 -13.79 -10.18 25.91
C TRP A 432 -14.91 -10.01 26.93
N GLY A 433 -14.99 -8.84 27.57
CA GLY A 433 -16.02 -8.53 28.57
C GLY A 433 -17.46 -8.44 28.03
N THR A 434 -17.63 -8.37 26.71
CA THR A 434 -18.95 -8.33 26.03
C THR A 434 -19.34 -9.65 25.37
N LEU A 435 -18.42 -10.63 25.34
CA LEU A 435 -18.65 -11.91 24.69
C LEU A 435 -19.62 -12.78 25.50
N THR A 436 -20.51 -13.46 24.80
CA THR A 436 -21.37 -14.49 25.41
C THR A 436 -20.59 -15.79 25.60
N LYS A 437 -21.14 -16.72 26.41
CA LYS A 437 -20.57 -18.08 26.54
C LYS A 437 -20.49 -18.82 25.19
N VAL A 438 -21.41 -18.51 24.28
CA VAL A 438 -21.41 -19.07 22.92
C VAL A 438 -20.20 -18.54 22.16
N ASP A 439 -19.96 -17.23 22.17
CA ASP A 439 -18.82 -16.60 21.47
C ASP A 439 -17.47 -17.16 21.97
N ILE A 440 -17.32 -17.35 23.29
CA ILE A 440 -16.12 -17.97 23.88
C ILE A 440 -15.96 -19.42 23.41
N ALA A 441 -17.06 -20.19 23.36
CA ALA A 441 -17.04 -21.57 22.88
C ALA A 441 -16.70 -21.66 21.38
N LEU A 442 -17.20 -20.73 20.56
CA LEU A 442 -16.87 -20.63 19.14
C LEU A 442 -15.38 -20.30 18.95
N THR A 443 -14.87 -19.32 19.69
CA THR A 443 -13.45 -18.95 19.66
C THR A 443 -12.57 -20.15 20.02
N ARG A 444 -12.95 -20.92 21.06
CA ARG A 444 -12.25 -22.15 21.42
C ARG A 444 -12.24 -23.16 20.27
N LYS A 445 -13.39 -23.39 19.63
CA LYS A 445 -13.48 -24.29 18.48
C LYS A 445 -12.60 -23.81 17.32
N LEU A 446 -12.52 -22.50 17.07
CA LEU A 446 -11.65 -21.94 16.03
C LEU A 446 -10.17 -22.22 16.32
N VAL A 447 -9.73 -22.03 17.57
CA VAL A 447 -8.36 -22.35 17.99
C VAL A 447 -8.09 -23.85 17.89
N GLU A 448 -9.04 -24.70 18.28
CA GLU A 448 -8.92 -26.16 18.24
C GLU A 448 -8.99 -26.76 16.83
N GLY A 449 -9.67 -26.08 15.89
CA GLY A 449 -9.71 -26.43 14.47
C GLY A 449 -8.34 -26.35 13.78
N GLY A 450 -7.37 -25.71 14.43
CA GLY A 450 -5.99 -25.62 13.98
C GLY A 450 -5.73 -24.43 13.08
N MET A 451 -4.53 -23.87 13.21
CA MET A 451 -4.07 -22.71 12.45
C MET A 451 -2.81 -23.05 11.68
N PRO A 452 -2.95 -23.71 10.50
CA PRO A 452 -1.80 -24.16 9.75
C PRO A 452 -0.89 -23.00 9.40
N VAL A 453 0.41 -23.27 9.48
CA VAL A 453 1.45 -22.36 9.02
C VAL A 453 1.46 -22.42 7.50
N ASN A 454 1.04 -21.34 6.83
CA ASN A 454 1.26 -21.20 5.41
C ASN A 454 2.73 -20.79 5.16
N HIS A 455 3.53 -21.71 4.60
CA HIS A 455 4.96 -21.47 4.35
C HIS A 455 5.20 -20.41 3.25
N LEU A 456 4.19 -20.05 2.46
CA LEU A 456 4.27 -18.99 1.45
C LEU A 456 4.05 -17.58 2.04
N LYS A 457 3.42 -17.47 3.22
CA LYS A 457 3.18 -16.20 3.93
C LYS A 457 4.16 -16.08 5.11
N GLU A 458 5.32 -15.46 4.87
CA GLU A 458 6.44 -15.41 5.84
C GLU A 458 6.17 -14.68 7.17
N LYS A 459 5.03 -13.99 7.36
CA LYS A 459 4.85 -13.00 8.45
C LYS A 459 3.52 -13.03 9.21
N VAL A 460 2.85 -14.17 9.30
CA VAL A 460 1.61 -14.26 10.09
C VAL A 460 1.91 -14.14 11.59
N ASP A 461 1.27 -13.18 12.29
CA ASP A 461 1.44 -12.94 13.73
C ASP A 461 0.43 -13.75 14.55
N TYR A 462 0.92 -14.70 15.34
CA TYR A 462 0.11 -15.61 16.16
C TYR A 462 -0.11 -15.10 17.59
N SER A 463 0.32 -13.87 17.90
CA SER A 463 0.09 -13.18 19.17
C SER A 463 -1.34 -13.23 19.69
N PRO A 464 -2.41 -13.15 18.85
CA PRO A 464 -3.78 -13.25 19.33
C PRO A 464 -4.10 -14.55 20.09
N LEU A 465 -3.37 -15.64 19.83
CA LEU A 465 -3.53 -16.89 20.58
C LEU A 465 -3.01 -16.78 22.02
N ALA A 466 -1.93 -16.02 22.23
CA ALA A 466 -1.39 -15.78 23.57
C ALA A 466 -2.34 -14.89 24.40
N ASP A 467 -2.87 -13.81 23.79
CA ASP A 467 -3.88 -12.96 24.45
C ASP A 467 -5.16 -13.76 24.74
N TRP A 468 -5.56 -14.66 23.84
CA TRP A 468 -6.71 -15.53 24.05
C TRP A 468 -6.52 -16.48 25.24
N LEU A 469 -5.33 -17.08 25.39
CA LEU A 469 -5.02 -17.90 26.56
C LEU A 469 -5.08 -17.10 27.87
N ILE A 470 -4.58 -15.86 27.87
CA ILE A 470 -4.65 -14.97 29.04
C ILE A 470 -6.11 -14.71 29.41
N ASN A 471 -6.92 -14.32 28.42
CA ASN A 471 -8.34 -14.02 28.60
C ASN A 471 -9.15 -15.25 29.04
N LEU A 472 -8.84 -16.43 28.50
CA LEU A 472 -9.49 -17.68 28.88
C LEU A 472 -9.26 -18.04 30.36
N ASN A 473 -8.08 -17.68 30.89
CA ASN A 473 -7.68 -17.89 32.28
C ASN A 473 -7.91 -19.33 32.79
N ASP A 474 -7.56 -20.32 31.96
CA ASP A 474 -7.74 -21.75 32.25
C ASP A 474 -6.39 -22.48 32.17
N GLU A 475 -5.76 -22.66 33.34
CA GLU A 475 -4.45 -23.34 33.46
C GLU A 475 -4.50 -24.79 32.97
N LYS A 476 -5.62 -25.50 33.16
CA LYS A 476 -5.76 -26.89 32.69
C LYS A 476 -5.79 -26.93 31.17
N TYR A 477 -6.45 -25.95 30.56
CA TYR A 477 -6.46 -25.81 29.10
C TYR A 477 -5.08 -25.49 28.56
N LEU A 478 -4.39 -24.52 29.17
CA LEU A 478 -3.02 -24.15 28.83
C LEU A 478 -2.12 -25.40 28.77
N LEU A 479 -2.13 -26.22 29.82
CA LEU A 479 -1.28 -27.41 29.90
C LEU A 479 -1.67 -28.53 28.93
N LYS A 480 -2.97 -28.75 28.70
CA LYS A 480 -3.44 -29.86 27.86
C LYS A 480 -3.43 -29.57 26.36
N LYS A 481 -3.69 -28.32 25.98
CA LYS A 481 -3.93 -27.90 24.59
C LYS A 481 -3.11 -26.67 24.21
N GLY A 482 -3.02 -25.69 25.11
CA GLY A 482 -2.25 -24.45 24.92
C GLY A 482 -0.79 -24.68 24.52
N SER A 483 -0.10 -25.55 25.27
CA SER A 483 1.32 -25.83 25.08
C SER A 483 1.68 -26.26 23.66
N LYS A 484 0.78 -26.98 22.98
CA LYS A 484 1.02 -27.44 21.61
C LYS A 484 1.16 -26.28 20.63
N PHE A 485 0.13 -25.42 20.52
CA PHE A 485 0.19 -24.33 19.55
C PHE A 485 1.21 -23.24 19.95
N LEU A 486 1.45 -23.04 21.26
CA LEU A 486 2.52 -22.18 21.74
C LEU A 486 3.91 -22.67 21.28
N THR A 487 4.12 -23.99 21.25
CA THR A 487 5.35 -24.63 20.75
C THR A 487 5.45 -24.56 19.22
N ASP A 488 4.33 -24.77 18.53
CA ASP A 488 4.25 -24.78 17.06
C ASP A 488 4.46 -23.38 16.47
N HIS A 489 3.98 -22.35 17.16
CA HIS A 489 4.02 -20.94 16.71
C HIS A 489 4.96 -20.06 17.53
N PHE A 490 5.89 -20.65 18.29
CA PHE A 490 6.74 -19.96 19.28
C PHE A 490 7.37 -18.66 18.78
N VAL A 491 8.03 -18.70 17.62
CA VAL A 491 8.73 -17.54 17.02
C VAL A 491 7.80 -16.53 16.35
N ARG A 492 6.53 -16.91 16.14
CA ARG A 492 5.50 -16.09 15.49
C ARG A 492 4.59 -15.39 16.49
N ILE A 493 4.77 -15.65 17.78
CA ILE A 493 4.16 -14.91 18.89
C ILE A 493 5.15 -13.84 19.30
N ALA A 494 4.71 -12.60 19.46
CA ALA A 494 5.61 -11.50 19.82
C ALA A 494 6.21 -11.70 21.23
N VAL A 495 7.42 -11.18 21.44
CA VAL A 495 8.13 -11.29 22.73
C VAL A 495 7.31 -10.68 23.86
N ASP A 496 6.71 -9.51 23.68
CA ASP A 496 5.90 -8.85 24.72
C ASP A 496 4.68 -9.69 25.13
N LYS A 497 4.14 -10.49 24.20
CA LYS A 497 3.00 -11.38 24.42
C LYS A 497 3.42 -12.62 25.20
N TRP A 498 4.60 -13.17 24.92
CA TRP A 498 5.23 -14.18 25.77
C TRP A 498 5.44 -13.69 27.20
N ILE A 499 5.94 -12.47 27.38
CA ILE A 499 6.14 -11.89 28.71
C ILE A 499 4.81 -11.72 29.46
N LYS A 500 3.76 -11.23 28.79
CA LYS A 500 2.42 -11.13 29.38
C LYS A 500 1.89 -12.50 29.81
N LEU A 501 2.03 -13.50 28.94
CA LEU A 501 1.55 -14.86 29.20
C LEU A 501 2.26 -15.51 30.39
N VAL A 502 3.59 -15.38 30.45
CA VAL A 502 4.44 -15.91 31.53
C VAL A 502 4.23 -15.18 32.86
N LYS A 503 3.81 -13.91 32.83
CA LYS A 503 3.43 -13.16 34.04
C LYS A 503 2.03 -13.52 34.53
N HIS A 504 1.14 -13.94 33.62
CA HIS A 504 -0.24 -14.28 33.94
C HIS A 504 -0.39 -15.66 34.58
N TYR A 505 0.33 -16.66 34.05
CA TYR A 505 0.34 -18.03 34.57
C TYR A 505 1.62 -18.33 35.37
N PRO A 506 1.63 -19.36 36.25
CA PRO A 506 2.85 -19.78 36.92
C PRO A 506 3.96 -20.11 35.92
N ILE A 507 5.12 -19.47 36.07
CA ILE A 507 6.22 -19.52 35.08
C ILE A 507 6.77 -20.94 34.86
N ASP A 508 6.69 -21.82 35.86
CA ASP A 508 7.10 -23.23 35.79
C ASP A 508 6.30 -24.02 34.74
N LYS A 509 5.08 -23.58 34.38
CA LYS A 509 4.25 -24.25 33.38
C LYS A 509 4.80 -24.13 31.95
N PHE A 510 5.74 -23.23 31.71
CA PHE A 510 6.33 -23.00 30.39
C PHE A 510 7.66 -23.74 30.18
N GLU A 511 8.20 -24.40 31.21
CA GLU A 511 9.51 -25.07 31.13
C GLU A 511 9.61 -26.05 29.94
N ASP A 512 8.60 -26.90 29.78
CA ASP A 512 8.58 -27.94 28.75
C ASP A 512 8.46 -27.36 27.34
N ILE A 513 7.75 -26.23 27.19
CA ILE A 513 7.62 -25.51 25.92
C ILE A 513 8.99 -24.96 25.51
N PHE A 514 9.66 -24.23 26.40
CA PHE A 514 10.96 -23.62 26.12
C PHE A 514 12.04 -24.66 25.86
N LEU A 515 12.02 -25.77 26.60
CA LEU A 515 12.90 -26.91 26.36
C LEU A 515 12.65 -27.54 24.98
N THR A 516 11.39 -27.79 24.64
CA THR A 516 10.99 -28.41 23.36
C THR A 516 11.39 -27.55 22.16
N VAL A 517 11.12 -26.24 22.21
CA VAL A 517 11.49 -25.35 21.10
C VAL A 517 13.01 -25.16 21.01
N GLY A 518 13.72 -25.02 22.13
CA GLY A 518 15.18 -24.91 22.12
C GLY A 518 15.86 -26.12 21.47
N ASN A 519 15.31 -27.32 21.69
CA ASN A 519 15.79 -28.56 21.08
C ASN A 519 15.59 -28.64 19.55
N LYS A 520 14.82 -27.73 18.94
CA LYS A 520 14.76 -27.59 17.48
C LYS A 520 16.10 -27.11 16.87
N LYS A 521 16.96 -26.47 17.69
CA LYS A 521 18.30 -26.00 17.31
C LYS A 521 18.29 -25.15 16.03
N ASP A 522 17.39 -24.18 15.98
CA ASP A 522 17.21 -23.28 14.84
C ASP A 522 17.52 -21.83 15.23
N VAL A 523 18.11 -21.06 14.30
CA VAL A 523 18.59 -19.68 14.57
C VAL A 523 17.46 -18.75 14.99
N PRO A 524 16.30 -18.68 14.29
CA PRO A 524 15.18 -17.83 14.70
C PRO A 524 14.62 -18.23 16.07
N VAL A 525 14.60 -19.53 16.39
CA VAL A 525 14.10 -20.03 17.67
C VAL A 525 15.01 -19.63 18.83
N VAL A 526 16.31 -19.89 18.70
CA VAL A 526 17.30 -19.53 19.74
C VAL A 526 17.33 -18.02 19.94
N ARG A 527 17.34 -17.25 18.85
CA ARG A 527 17.23 -15.79 18.91
C ARG A 527 16.00 -15.35 19.69
N HIS A 528 14.82 -15.85 19.33
CA HIS A 528 13.55 -15.47 19.96
C HIS A 528 13.51 -15.83 21.45
N LEU A 529 13.99 -17.03 21.80
CA LEU A 529 14.09 -17.50 23.18
C LEU A 529 14.99 -16.60 24.05
N LEU A 530 16.14 -16.18 23.52
CA LEU A 530 17.05 -15.30 24.24
C LEU A 530 16.48 -13.88 24.43
N LEU A 531 15.72 -13.37 23.46
CA LEU A 531 15.01 -12.10 23.60
C LEU A 531 13.98 -12.17 24.73
N ILE A 532 13.21 -13.25 24.82
CA ILE A 532 12.26 -13.48 25.93
C ILE A 532 13.01 -13.52 27.27
N PHE A 533 14.15 -14.21 27.35
CA PHE A 533 14.93 -14.28 28.59
C PHE A 533 15.42 -12.91 29.06
N ASN A 534 15.91 -12.07 28.14
CA ASN A 534 16.35 -10.73 28.49
C ASN A 534 15.21 -9.87 29.03
N ASP A 535 14.04 -9.91 28.39
CA ASP A 535 12.87 -9.17 28.84
C ASP A 535 12.36 -9.69 30.20
N LEU A 536 12.37 -11.00 30.44
CA LEU A 536 12.05 -11.58 31.75
C LEU A 536 13.02 -11.13 32.84
N LEU A 537 14.29 -10.93 32.50
CA LEU A 537 15.34 -10.46 33.43
C LEU A 537 15.32 -8.95 33.66
N ALA A 538 14.55 -8.18 32.90
CA ALA A 538 14.46 -6.71 33.04
C ALA A 538 13.83 -6.30 34.39
N ASP A 539 12.80 -7.00 34.84
CA ASP A 539 11.99 -6.62 36.01
C ASP A 539 12.54 -7.11 37.36
N ASN A 540 13.74 -7.69 37.38
CA ASN A 540 14.40 -8.23 38.58
C ASN A 540 13.61 -9.28 39.41
N ASN A 541 12.50 -9.82 38.87
CA ASN A 541 11.65 -10.80 39.54
C ASN A 541 12.42 -12.10 39.93
N PRO A 542 12.41 -12.55 41.19
CA PRO A 542 13.15 -13.74 41.64
C PRO A 542 12.74 -15.05 40.94
N SER A 543 11.45 -15.26 40.68
CA SER A 543 10.95 -16.45 39.97
C SER A 543 11.40 -16.43 38.52
N ALA A 544 11.38 -15.27 37.86
CA ALA A 544 11.90 -15.10 36.51
C ALA A 544 13.42 -15.36 36.44
N LYS A 545 14.20 -14.84 37.40
CA LYS A 545 15.64 -15.13 37.50
C LYS A 545 15.93 -16.62 37.67
N THR A 546 15.14 -17.30 38.49
CA THR A 546 15.30 -18.75 38.74
C THR A 546 14.98 -19.55 37.48
N PHE A 547 13.84 -19.27 36.85
CA PHE A 547 13.42 -19.90 35.61
C PHE A 547 14.43 -19.68 34.48
N VAL A 548 14.84 -18.43 34.24
CA VAL A 548 15.83 -18.12 33.20
C VAL A 548 17.17 -18.78 33.53
N GLY A 549 17.61 -18.82 34.78
CA GLY A 549 18.84 -19.54 35.17
C GLY A 549 18.79 -21.04 34.86
N GLN A 550 17.65 -21.69 35.09
CA GLN A 550 17.43 -23.10 34.77
C GLN A 550 17.43 -23.32 33.25
N GLN A 551 16.61 -22.56 32.51
CA GLN A 551 16.49 -22.70 31.05
C GLN A 551 17.78 -22.29 30.32
N ALA A 552 18.48 -21.26 30.79
CA ALA A 552 19.75 -20.82 30.23
C ALA A 552 20.86 -21.88 30.33
N SER A 553 20.76 -22.80 31.28
CA SER A 553 21.70 -23.91 31.41
C SER A 553 21.64 -24.89 30.23
N CYS A 554 20.54 -24.90 29.47
CA CYS A 554 20.35 -25.72 28.26
C CYS A 554 20.86 -25.03 26.98
N ILE A 555 21.06 -23.71 26.97
CA ILE A 555 21.53 -22.93 25.81
C ILE A 555 22.75 -23.55 25.12
N PRO A 556 23.80 -24.03 25.83
CA PRO A 556 24.96 -24.60 25.13
C PRO A 556 24.58 -25.74 24.19
N GLY A 557 23.60 -26.57 24.55
CA GLY A 557 23.09 -27.65 23.70
C GLY A 557 22.27 -27.15 22.51
N TYR A 558 21.60 -26.00 22.64
CA TYR A 558 20.83 -25.37 21.55
C TYR A 558 21.74 -24.74 20.49
N LEU A 559 22.93 -24.28 20.89
CA LEU A 559 23.93 -23.71 19.98
C LEU A 559 24.69 -24.78 19.18
N GLU A 560 24.64 -26.05 19.60
CA GLU A 560 25.29 -27.14 18.87
C GLU A 560 24.74 -27.25 17.45
N ASN A 561 25.63 -27.12 16.45
CA ASN A 561 25.33 -27.25 15.01
C ASN A 561 24.57 -26.08 14.37
N LEU A 562 24.37 -24.95 15.08
CA LEU A 562 23.89 -23.73 14.43
C LEU A 562 24.91 -23.22 13.40
N LYS A 563 24.42 -22.82 12.23
CA LYS A 563 25.24 -22.23 11.16
C LYS A 563 25.51 -20.73 11.42
N LEU A 564 26.19 -20.42 12.51
CA LEU A 564 26.45 -19.04 12.99
C LEU A 564 27.31 -18.17 12.04
N THR A 565 27.93 -18.77 11.03
CA THR A 565 28.81 -18.08 10.05
C THR A 565 28.15 -17.89 8.68
N ALA A 566 26.87 -18.20 8.54
CA ALA A 566 26.14 -17.97 7.29
C ALA A 566 25.82 -16.48 7.11
N GLU A 567 26.15 -15.92 5.95
CA GLU A 567 25.93 -14.48 5.68
C GLU A 567 24.45 -14.10 5.72
N SER A 568 23.55 -15.01 5.32
CA SER A 568 22.10 -14.82 5.41
C SER A 568 21.59 -14.58 6.85
N GLU A 569 22.34 -15.03 7.86
CA GLU A 569 21.93 -15.01 9.27
C GLU A 569 22.65 -13.92 10.09
N LYS A 570 23.48 -13.07 9.46
CA LYS A 570 24.36 -12.11 10.14
C LYS A 570 23.65 -11.25 11.18
N LYS A 571 22.44 -10.78 10.88
CA LYS A 571 21.62 -9.99 11.82
C LYS A 571 21.17 -10.83 13.03
N ALA A 572 20.62 -12.02 12.78
CA ALA A 572 20.12 -12.88 13.84
C ALA A 572 21.23 -13.33 14.80
N VAL A 573 22.40 -13.64 14.25
CA VAL A 573 23.58 -14.06 15.03
C VAL A 573 24.10 -12.93 15.93
N ARG A 574 24.14 -11.67 15.44
CA ARG A 574 24.48 -10.51 16.28
C ARG A 574 23.55 -10.38 17.48
N GLU A 575 22.25 -10.54 17.25
CA GLU A 575 21.24 -10.44 18.32
C GLU A 575 21.34 -11.60 19.32
N ILE A 576 21.65 -12.82 18.86
CA ILE A 576 21.96 -13.96 19.75
C ILE A 576 23.15 -13.64 20.63
N LEU A 577 24.27 -13.18 20.05
CA LEU A 577 25.49 -12.86 20.80
C LEU A 577 25.25 -11.77 21.84
N ARG A 578 24.64 -10.66 21.42
CA ARG A 578 24.28 -9.57 22.34
C ARG A 578 23.41 -10.07 23.48
N SER A 579 22.43 -10.92 23.18
CA SER A 579 21.53 -11.44 24.20
C SER A 579 22.25 -12.36 25.19
N LEU A 580 23.15 -13.23 24.72
CA LEU A 580 23.95 -14.08 25.60
C LEU A 580 24.85 -13.28 26.54
N LEU A 581 25.48 -12.21 26.03
CA LEU A 581 26.30 -11.32 26.84
C LEU A 581 25.47 -10.63 27.93
N GLN A 582 24.29 -10.11 27.58
CA GLN A 582 23.37 -9.47 28.52
C GLN A 582 22.85 -10.43 29.60
N ILE A 583 22.52 -11.67 29.23
CA ILE A 583 22.07 -12.69 30.19
C ILE A 583 23.20 -13.04 31.18
N ASP A 584 24.44 -13.17 30.70
CA ASP A 584 25.60 -13.47 31.55
C ASP A 584 25.85 -12.36 32.59
N GLU A 585 25.69 -11.08 32.19
CA GLU A 585 25.82 -9.93 33.09
C GLU A 585 24.84 -9.97 34.27
N LYS A 586 23.67 -10.61 34.12
CA LYS A 586 22.66 -10.74 35.18
C LYS A 586 23.04 -11.76 36.26
N LYS A 587 24.10 -12.54 36.06
CA LYS A 587 24.64 -13.53 37.02
C LYS A 587 23.60 -14.56 37.51
N VAL A 588 22.66 -14.93 36.63
CA VAL A 588 21.60 -15.91 36.94
C VAL A 588 22.02 -17.37 36.65
N ILE A 589 23.12 -17.57 35.94
CA ILE A 589 23.59 -18.87 35.45
C ILE A 589 24.43 -19.54 36.54
N LYS A 590 24.04 -20.75 36.96
CA LYS A 590 24.74 -21.53 38.00
C LYS A 590 25.57 -22.70 37.45
N GLU A 591 25.38 -23.07 36.18
CA GLU A 591 26.07 -24.18 35.54
C GLU A 591 27.57 -23.90 35.38
N LYS A 592 28.43 -24.66 36.06
CA LYS A 592 29.88 -24.39 36.16
C LYS A 592 30.61 -24.37 34.82
N ASN A 593 30.16 -25.18 33.86
CA ASN A 593 30.80 -25.29 32.55
C ASN A 593 30.18 -24.40 31.47
N TRP A 594 29.22 -23.54 31.84
CA TRP A 594 28.42 -22.82 30.87
C TRP A 594 29.27 -21.93 29.95
N HIS A 595 30.10 -21.05 30.50
CA HIS A 595 30.97 -20.14 29.73
C HIS A 595 31.87 -20.90 28.75
N ARG A 596 32.48 -22.00 29.20
CA ARG A 596 33.36 -22.84 28.37
C ARG A 596 32.61 -23.47 27.20
N LYS A 597 31.41 -24.01 27.45
CA LYS A 597 30.59 -24.65 26.41
C LYS A 597 30.05 -23.63 25.39
N ILE A 598 29.57 -22.48 25.85
CA ILE A 598 29.11 -21.40 24.96
C ILE A 598 30.25 -20.88 24.10
N THR A 599 31.41 -20.60 24.70
CA THR A 599 32.61 -20.16 23.98
C THR A 599 32.96 -21.17 22.89
N ALA A 600 33.06 -22.46 23.22
CA ALA A 600 33.36 -23.51 22.25
C ALA A 600 32.33 -23.59 21.10
N ALA A 601 31.04 -23.39 21.38
CA ALA A 601 30.00 -23.40 20.36
C ALA A 601 30.12 -22.19 19.42
N LEU A 602 30.31 -21.00 19.96
CA LEU A 602 30.40 -19.75 19.20
C LEU A 602 31.71 -19.62 18.41
N THR A 603 32.79 -20.30 18.82
CA THR A 603 34.12 -20.19 18.21
C THR A 603 34.52 -21.43 17.40
N LYS A 604 33.57 -22.32 17.07
CA LYS A 604 33.83 -23.55 16.30
C LYS A 604 34.42 -23.28 14.91
N LYS A 605 34.02 -22.17 14.27
CA LYS A 605 34.54 -21.72 12.97
C LYS A 605 34.79 -20.21 13.02
N LEU A 606 36.04 -19.79 12.88
CA LEU A 606 36.48 -18.40 12.98
C LEU A 606 36.80 -17.86 11.59
N THR A 607 35.78 -17.51 10.81
CA THR A 607 36.01 -16.75 9.57
C THR A 607 36.35 -15.31 9.92
N ARG A 608 37.15 -14.64 9.07
CA ARG A 608 37.56 -13.24 9.31
C ARG A 608 36.36 -12.31 9.52
N GLU A 609 35.37 -12.38 8.65
CA GLU A 609 34.15 -11.56 8.69
C GLU A 609 33.36 -11.82 9.99
N TYR A 610 33.20 -13.08 10.40
CA TYR A 610 32.51 -13.41 11.65
C TYR A 610 33.25 -12.90 12.88
N VAL A 611 34.59 -13.04 12.92
CA VAL A 611 35.39 -12.56 14.06
C VAL A 611 35.38 -11.04 14.12
N ASN A 612 35.79 -10.36 13.04
CA ASN A 612 35.96 -8.91 13.01
C ASN A 612 34.62 -8.17 13.05
N ASP A 613 33.66 -8.57 12.22
CA ASP A 613 32.43 -7.80 12.06
C ASP A 613 31.36 -8.15 13.10
N ILE A 614 31.43 -9.34 13.70
CA ILE A 614 30.35 -9.85 14.56
C ILE A 614 30.83 -10.04 16.00
N LEU A 615 31.71 -11.00 16.26
CA LEU A 615 32.15 -11.31 17.63
C LEU A 615 32.76 -10.09 18.31
N ILE A 616 33.79 -9.52 17.68
CA ILE A 616 34.53 -8.39 18.21
C ILE A 616 33.62 -7.17 18.39
N ALA A 617 32.81 -6.86 17.38
CA ALA A 617 31.91 -5.72 17.41
C ALA A 617 30.92 -5.82 18.58
N GLU A 618 30.27 -6.97 18.78
CA GLU A 618 29.27 -7.13 19.86
C GLU A 618 29.92 -7.18 21.26
N ILE A 619 31.14 -7.74 21.39
CA ILE A 619 31.90 -7.75 22.65
C ILE A 619 32.30 -6.34 23.07
N LEU A 620 32.80 -5.52 22.12
CA LEU A 620 33.19 -4.14 22.42
C LEU A 620 31.96 -3.29 22.74
N CYS A 621 30.85 -3.48 22.02
CA CYS A 621 29.59 -2.80 22.29
C CYS A 621 29.00 -3.12 23.68
N SER A 622 29.21 -4.32 24.23
CA SER A 622 28.75 -4.65 25.58
C SER A 622 29.62 -4.04 26.69
N GLY A 623 30.79 -3.49 26.34
CA GLY A 623 31.74 -2.94 27.31
C GLY A 623 32.49 -4.00 28.12
N ASN A 624 32.55 -5.25 27.63
CA ASN A 624 33.32 -6.36 28.22
C ASN A 624 33.02 -6.61 29.71
N LYS A 625 31.74 -6.55 30.12
CA LYS A 625 31.31 -6.65 31.53
C LYS A 625 31.01 -8.07 32.01
N SER A 626 31.09 -9.06 31.12
CA SER A 626 30.68 -10.44 31.40
C SER A 626 31.85 -11.41 31.27
N ASN A 627 31.83 -12.49 32.06
CA ASN A 627 32.88 -13.52 31.99
C ASN A 627 32.91 -14.20 30.62
N LEU A 628 31.74 -14.28 29.95
CA LEU A 628 31.64 -14.77 28.58
C LEU A 628 32.34 -13.83 27.60
N ALA A 629 32.17 -12.51 27.75
CA ALA A 629 32.85 -11.51 26.92
C ALA A 629 34.37 -11.67 27.03
N GLU A 630 34.90 -11.83 28.24
CA GLU A 630 36.34 -12.02 28.47
C GLU A 630 36.88 -13.30 27.79
N GLN A 631 36.16 -14.43 27.91
CA GLN A 631 36.57 -15.68 27.26
C GLN A 631 36.53 -15.58 25.73
N LEU A 632 35.47 -15.00 25.16
CA LEU A 632 35.36 -14.80 23.72
C LEU A 632 36.43 -13.83 23.21
N LEU A 633 36.71 -12.76 23.96
CA LEU A 633 37.73 -11.78 23.61
C LEU A 633 39.12 -12.43 23.58
N SER A 634 39.44 -13.29 24.56
CA SER A 634 40.70 -14.05 24.57
C SER A 634 40.88 -14.93 23.32
N VAL A 635 39.80 -15.61 22.89
CA VAL A 635 39.82 -16.39 21.64
C VAL A 635 40.01 -15.49 20.41
N CYS A 636 39.32 -14.35 20.35
CA CYS A 636 39.45 -13.38 19.25
C CYS A 636 40.85 -12.79 19.17
N ILE A 637 41.46 -12.42 20.31
CA ILE A 637 42.84 -11.93 20.39
C ILE A 637 43.81 -12.99 19.90
N SER A 638 43.65 -14.25 20.33
CA SER A 638 44.51 -15.36 19.90
C SER A 638 44.42 -15.61 18.38
N ASP A 639 43.21 -15.49 17.81
CA ASP A 639 42.99 -15.60 16.37
C ASP A 639 43.64 -14.44 15.59
N LEU A 640 43.43 -13.19 16.04
CA LEU A 640 44.05 -12.01 15.44
C LEU A 640 45.58 -12.05 15.54
N GLN A 641 46.13 -12.44 16.69
CA GLN A 641 47.58 -12.60 16.87
C GLN A 641 48.15 -13.56 15.82
N ARG A 642 47.51 -14.70 15.60
CA ARG A 642 47.91 -15.66 14.55
C ARG A 642 47.81 -15.07 13.14
N ARG A 643 46.76 -14.31 12.83
CA ARG A 643 46.58 -13.65 11.51
C ARG A 643 47.62 -12.57 11.21
N VAL A 644 48.08 -11.83 12.23
CA VAL A 644 49.03 -10.73 12.02
C VAL A 644 50.51 -11.17 11.96
N LEU A 645 50.84 -12.42 12.34
CA LEU A 645 52.21 -12.95 12.28
C LEU A 645 52.77 -12.92 10.85
N ASP A 646 51.96 -13.30 9.86
CA ASP A 646 52.39 -13.44 8.47
C ASP A 646 52.00 -12.21 7.66
N LYS A 647 52.78 -11.14 7.81
CA LYS A 647 52.60 -9.92 7.00
C LYS A 647 52.67 -10.26 5.50
N PRO A 648 51.63 -9.95 4.70
CA PRO A 648 51.66 -10.17 3.25
C PRO A 648 52.88 -9.52 2.62
N LYS A 649 53.56 -10.27 1.73
CA LYS A 649 54.73 -9.78 1.00
C LYS A 649 54.31 -9.42 -0.42
N PRO A 650 54.85 -8.32 -0.98
CA PRO A 650 54.59 -7.98 -2.37
C PRO A 650 55.12 -9.09 -3.29
N PRO A 651 54.54 -9.27 -4.49
CA PRO A 651 55.08 -10.19 -5.48
C PRO A 651 56.56 -9.89 -5.76
N ILE A 652 57.40 -10.93 -5.79
CA ILE A 652 58.86 -10.81 -5.99
C ILE A 652 59.19 -10.11 -7.33
N SER A 653 58.28 -10.20 -8.31
CA SER A 653 58.37 -9.48 -9.58
C SER A 653 57.00 -9.26 -10.22
N TRP A 654 56.98 -8.57 -11.37
CA TRP A 654 55.78 -8.48 -12.20
C TRP A 654 55.48 -9.76 -12.98
N SER A 655 56.24 -10.85 -12.80
CA SER A 655 55.92 -12.13 -13.43
C SER A 655 54.62 -12.70 -12.86
N ARG A 656 53.79 -13.29 -13.72
CA ARG A 656 52.56 -14.00 -13.37
C ARG A 656 52.59 -15.39 -14.00
N PRO A 657 52.14 -16.45 -13.29
CA PRO A 657 52.03 -17.76 -13.89
C PRO A 657 51.02 -17.69 -15.05
N VAL A 658 51.37 -18.33 -16.17
CA VAL A 658 50.44 -18.45 -17.31
C VAL A 658 49.37 -19.47 -16.94
N PRO A 659 48.07 -19.12 -16.98
CA PRO A 659 46.99 -20.07 -16.73
C PRO A 659 47.05 -21.27 -17.68
N LYS A 660 46.52 -22.42 -17.25
CA LYS A 660 46.42 -23.59 -18.12
C LYS A 660 45.47 -23.28 -19.28
N LYS A 661 45.79 -23.80 -20.48
CA LYS A 661 44.89 -23.69 -21.63
C LYS A 661 43.61 -24.49 -21.35
N SER A 662 42.51 -23.79 -21.11
CA SER A 662 41.17 -24.35 -20.95
C SER A 662 40.14 -23.54 -21.72
N GLY A 663 39.10 -24.20 -22.23
CA GLY A 663 38.03 -23.57 -22.99
C GLY A 663 38.39 -23.17 -24.43
N ILE A 664 37.40 -22.63 -25.14
CA ILE A 664 37.47 -22.30 -26.58
C ILE A 664 38.43 -21.15 -26.92
N TYR A 665 38.82 -20.33 -25.93
CA TYR A 665 39.74 -19.20 -26.10
C TYR A 665 41.14 -19.46 -25.53
N GLY A 666 41.51 -20.73 -25.32
CA GLY A 666 42.81 -21.10 -24.73
C GLY A 666 44.05 -20.58 -25.48
N TYR A 667 43.91 -20.20 -26.75
CA TYR A 667 44.98 -19.57 -27.56
C TYR A 667 45.38 -18.18 -27.05
N VAL A 668 44.50 -17.48 -26.32
CA VAL A 668 44.80 -16.18 -25.70
C VAL A 668 46.02 -16.27 -24.77
N TRP A 669 46.17 -17.39 -24.06
CA TRP A 669 47.29 -17.59 -23.15
C TRP A 669 48.64 -17.73 -23.87
N ASP A 670 48.65 -18.13 -25.15
CA ASP A 670 49.86 -18.10 -25.97
C ASP A 670 50.25 -16.65 -26.31
N ILE A 671 49.27 -15.80 -26.63
CA ILE A 671 49.48 -14.38 -26.91
C ILE A 671 50.03 -13.66 -25.66
N LEU A 672 49.51 -13.99 -24.48
CA LEU A 672 49.91 -13.35 -23.22
C LEU A 672 51.11 -14.01 -22.55
N ALA A 673 51.63 -15.13 -23.04
CA ALA A 673 52.64 -15.92 -22.32
C ALA A 673 53.89 -15.10 -21.96
N ASP A 674 54.45 -14.39 -22.94
CA ASP A 674 55.67 -13.59 -22.75
C ASP A 674 55.41 -12.36 -21.88
N PHE A 675 54.25 -11.71 -22.09
CA PHE A 675 53.79 -10.63 -21.24
C PHE A 675 53.72 -11.10 -19.78
N LEU A 676 53.01 -12.19 -19.49
CA LEU A 676 52.83 -12.71 -18.13
C LEU A 676 54.14 -13.15 -17.49
N LYS A 677 55.00 -13.88 -18.21
CA LYS A 677 56.29 -14.37 -17.68
C LYS A 677 57.28 -13.24 -17.40
N SER A 678 57.20 -12.11 -18.12
CA SER A 678 58.13 -11.00 -17.94
C SER A 678 58.09 -10.41 -16.54
N ALA A 679 59.26 -10.25 -15.92
CA ALA A 679 59.45 -9.66 -14.60
C ALA A 679 59.34 -8.13 -14.59
N THR A 680 59.39 -7.48 -15.77
CA THR A 680 59.47 -6.02 -15.92
C THR A 680 58.31 -5.43 -16.73
N LEU A 681 57.71 -6.19 -17.66
CA LEU A 681 56.57 -5.73 -18.45
C LEU A 681 55.30 -5.70 -17.58
N GLN A 682 54.74 -4.50 -17.44
CA GLN A 682 53.52 -4.23 -16.69
C GLN A 682 52.31 -3.98 -17.59
N ILE A 683 52.53 -3.47 -18.80
CA ILE A 683 51.48 -3.10 -19.74
C ILE A 683 51.62 -3.93 -21.02
N PHE A 684 50.49 -4.42 -21.53
CA PHE A 684 50.37 -5.05 -22.84
C PHE A 684 49.19 -4.45 -23.58
N ASP A 685 49.48 -3.82 -24.72
CA ASP A 685 48.48 -3.20 -25.57
C ASP A 685 48.12 -4.15 -26.70
N TYR A 686 46.87 -4.61 -26.70
CA TYR A 686 46.33 -5.51 -27.71
C TYR A 686 45.42 -4.75 -28.67
N GLN A 687 45.97 -4.33 -29.81
CA GLN A 687 45.23 -3.64 -30.85
C GLN A 687 44.52 -4.65 -31.76
N ALA A 688 43.20 -4.75 -31.67
CA ALA A 688 42.43 -5.73 -32.42
C ALA A 688 40.96 -5.32 -32.60
N ILE A 689 40.29 -5.93 -33.58
CA ILE A 689 38.85 -5.76 -33.78
C ILE A 689 38.06 -6.18 -32.52
N LEU A 690 36.82 -5.68 -32.39
CA LEU A 690 36.00 -5.85 -31.19
C LEU A 690 35.85 -7.33 -30.78
N GLU A 691 35.58 -8.21 -31.74
CA GLU A 691 35.43 -9.65 -31.51
C GLU A 691 36.66 -10.24 -30.79
N LYS A 692 37.85 -10.01 -31.31
CA LYS A 692 39.11 -10.52 -30.74
C LYS A 692 39.44 -9.92 -29.37
N ARG A 693 39.07 -8.66 -29.12
CA ARG A 693 39.22 -8.04 -27.78
C ARG A 693 38.24 -8.64 -26.78
N ASN A 694 37.01 -8.96 -27.19
CA ASN A 694 36.04 -9.64 -26.34
C ASN A 694 36.49 -11.06 -25.97
N GLU A 695 37.06 -11.82 -26.91
CA GLU A 695 37.64 -13.15 -26.65
C GLU A 695 38.78 -13.07 -25.60
N MET A 696 39.65 -12.06 -25.71
CA MET A 696 40.73 -11.77 -24.75
C MET A 696 40.16 -11.42 -23.35
N GLU A 697 39.17 -10.53 -23.28
CA GLU A 697 38.54 -10.16 -22.00
C GLU A 697 37.85 -11.36 -21.33
N TYR A 698 37.17 -12.19 -22.11
CA TYR A 698 36.47 -13.36 -21.60
C TYR A 698 37.45 -14.37 -21.00
N ALA A 699 38.53 -14.69 -21.72
CA ALA A 699 39.57 -15.61 -21.22
C ALA A 699 40.19 -15.12 -19.91
N ILE A 700 40.43 -13.80 -19.78
CA ILE A 700 40.99 -13.21 -18.56
C ILE A 700 40.00 -13.24 -17.40
N ARG A 701 38.70 -12.98 -17.63
CA ARG A 701 37.67 -13.02 -16.57
C ARG A 701 37.42 -14.43 -16.02
N ASP A 702 37.66 -15.45 -16.83
CA ASP A 702 37.43 -16.86 -16.46
C ASP A 702 38.49 -17.43 -15.50
N VAL A 703 39.56 -16.67 -15.22
CA VAL A 703 40.66 -17.12 -14.34
C VAL A 703 40.97 -16.11 -13.24
N VAL A 704 41.53 -16.60 -12.13
CA VAL A 704 42.05 -15.75 -11.06
C VAL A 704 43.45 -15.27 -11.42
N ILE A 705 43.55 -14.04 -11.96
CA ILE A 705 44.84 -13.40 -12.30
C ILE A 705 44.78 -11.88 -12.06
N ASP A 706 45.88 -11.29 -11.56
CA ASP A 706 45.96 -9.85 -11.28
C ASP A 706 46.21 -9.02 -12.55
N ILE A 707 45.18 -8.89 -13.40
CA ILE A 707 45.22 -8.07 -14.61
C ILE A 707 44.01 -7.12 -14.63
N LYS A 708 44.28 -5.83 -14.79
CA LYS A 708 43.28 -4.81 -15.11
C LYS A 708 43.16 -4.67 -16.63
N MET A 709 41.95 -4.55 -17.12
CA MET A 709 41.64 -4.39 -18.54
C MET A 709 40.98 -3.05 -18.79
N GLU A 710 41.43 -2.32 -19.81
CA GLU A 710 40.88 -1.03 -20.20
C GLU A 710 40.85 -0.90 -21.73
N THR A 711 39.70 -0.51 -22.29
CA THR A 711 39.61 -0.22 -23.73
C THR A 711 39.96 1.23 -24.01
N ILE A 712 41.04 1.46 -24.76
CA ILE A 712 41.44 2.79 -25.24
C ILE A 712 40.81 3.03 -26.61
N ARG A 713 39.87 3.97 -26.68
CA ARG A 713 39.13 4.33 -27.90
C ARG A 713 39.85 5.43 -28.69
N LYS A 714 41.08 5.13 -29.13
CA LYS A 714 41.90 6.05 -29.94
C LYS A 714 42.49 5.30 -31.14
N GLY A 715 41.95 5.58 -32.34
CA GLY A 715 42.28 4.87 -33.58
C GLY A 715 41.47 3.59 -33.80
N SER A 716 41.31 3.15 -35.06
CA SER A 716 40.64 1.89 -35.42
C SER A 716 41.64 0.92 -36.06
N PRO A 717 41.70 -0.35 -35.65
CA PRO A 717 40.96 -0.95 -34.53
C PRO A 717 41.42 -0.43 -33.15
N HIS A 718 40.50 -0.42 -32.17
CA HIS A 718 40.76 0.02 -30.78
C HIS A 718 41.77 -0.87 -30.05
N ILE A 719 42.34 -0.36 -28.96
CA ILE A 719 43.33 -1.07 -28.13
C ILE A 719 42.66 -1.57 -26.84
N LEU A 720 42.86 -2.84 -26.50
CA LEU A 720 42.63 -3.37 -25.15
C LEU A 720 43.96 -3.34 -24.38
N ARG A 721 44.08 -2.44 -23.42
CA ARG A 721 45.24 -2.32 -22.55
C ARG A 721 45.08 -3.26 -21.36
N LEU A 722 46.00 -4.20 -21.22
CA LEU A 722 46.13 -5.09 -20.09
C LEU A 722 47.24 -4.57 -19.17
N THR A 723 46.94 -4.37 -17.90
CA THR A 723 47.90 -3.90 -16.91
C THR A 723 48.02 -4.94 -15.80
N LYS A 724 49.21 -5.47 -15.55
CA LYS A 724 49.45 -6.31 -14.37
C LYS A 724 49.30 -5.46 -13.12
N THR A 725 48.51 -5.94 -12.18
CA THR A 725 48.30 -5.26 -10.91
C THR A 725 48.84 -6.10 -9.76
N GLN A 726 48.77 -5.57 -8.55
CA GLN A 726 49.05 -6.32 -7.32
C GLN A 726 47.79 -6.38 -6.45
N TYR A 727 46.60 -6.37 -7.05
CA TYR A 727 45.33 -6.24 -6.31
C TYR A 727 45.12 -7.36 -5.29
N ALA A 728 45.50 -8.60 -5.59
CA ALA A 728 45.45 -9.67 -4.60
C ALA A 728 46.33 -9.37 -3.37
N TYR A 729 47.58 -8.92 -3.59
CA TYR A 729 48.48 -8.51 -2.51
C TYR A 729 47.94 -7.30 -1.73
N GLU A 730 47.49 -6.26 -2.42
CA GLU A 730 46.94 -5.05 -1.79
C GLU A 730 45.72 -5.36 -0.94
N ARG A 731 44.84 -6.26 -1.40
CA ARG A 731 43.67 -6.73 -0.65
C ARG A 731 44.08 -7.49 0.62
N GLU A 732 45.02 -8.42 0.52
CA GLU A 732 45.52 -9.14 1.71
C GLU A 732 46.28 -8.22 2.66
N LEU A 733 47.06 -7.26 2.14
CA LEU A 733 47.73 -6.24 2.95
C LEU A 733 46.72 -5.33 3.67
N ALA A 734 45.63 -4.93 3.00
CA ALA A 734 44.56 -4.15 3.62
C ALA A 734 43.89 -4.93 4.75
N LYS A 735 43.54 -6.21 4.53
CA LYS A 735 43.02 -7.10 5.57
C LYS A 735 43.98 -7.23 6.77
N TRP A 736 45.27 -7.42 6.49
CA TRP A 736 46.30 -7.51 7.54
C TRP A 736 46.42 -6.20 8.33
N LYS A 737 46.41 -5.03 7.66
CA LYS A 737 46.44 -3.72 8.33
C LYS A 737 45.24 -3.52 9.26
N GLU A 738 44.05 -3.87 8.79
CA GLU A 738 42.83 -3.81 9.60
C GLU A 738 42.92 -4.76 10.81
N ASP A 739 43.41 -5.99 10.62
CA ASP A 739 43.59 -6.95 11.72
C ASP A 739 44.61 -6.44 12.78
N VAL A 740 45.68 -5.76 12.34
CA VAL A 740 46.65 -5.09 13.23
C VAL A 740 46.00 -3.95 14.00
N GLU A 741 45.18 -3.12 13.33
CA GLU A 741 44.48 -2.01 13.97
C GLU A 741 43.49 -2.51 15.03
N ILE A 742 42.69 -3.54 14.69
CA ILE A 742 41.74 -4.16 15.61
C ILE A 742 42.48 -4.76 16.81
N LEU A 743 43.56 -5.52 16.59
CA LEU A 743 44.37 -6.09 17.68
C LEU A 743 44.97 -5.00 18.58
N GLY A 744 45.35 -3.85 17.99
CA GLY A 744 45.86 -2.69 18.73
C GLY A 744 44.81 -2.06 19.64
N LYS A 745 43.52 -2.06 19.26
CA LYS A 745 42.41 -1.56 20.08
C LYS A 745 42.00 -2.50 21.22
N MET A 746 42.49 -3.75 21.23
CA MET A 746 42.11 -4.80 22.18
C MET A 746 43.15 -5.06 23.27
N LYS A 747 44.35 -4.50 23.13
CA LYS A 747 45.36 -4.44 24.18
C LYS A 747 45.13 -3.19 25.02
#